data_AF-A0AAE2CEX9-F1
#
_entry.id   AF-A0AAE2CEX9-F1
#
_cell.length_a   1.000
_cell.length_b   1.000
_cell.length_c   1.000
_cell.angle_alpha   90.00
_cell.angle_beta   90.00
_cell.angle_gamma   90.00
#
_symmetry.space_group_name_H-M   'P 1'
#
loop_
_entity.id
_entity.type
_entity.pdbx_description
1 polymer ?
#
loop_
_entity_poly.entity_id
_entity_poly.type
_entity_poly.pdbx_seq_one_letter_code
_entity_poly.pdbx_strand_id
1 'polypeptide(L)'
;MARLLGIASSALPMVSSSELIGEVISSIGGTQNLRFEAQQGLLCALGYVTANCVLRTDPISESVLQSVLKCLVDIINKETAALASVAMQALGHIGICIPLPPLHLDSAAVSIWTILHEKLSKLLSGDDIKSVQRTVIAMGHLGVKEPSSSHLNGALDLIFSLCRSKVEDILFAAGEALSFLWGGVPVTTDVILKTNYSSLSMSSNFLMGDISSSQRMFPSMEFQRDENYHVTVRDAITRKLFDVLLYSNRKEERCAGTVWLLSLTIYCGRHASIQQLLPDIQEAFSHLVGEQNELTQELASQGLSIVYELGDDAMKKNLVNALVGTLTGSGKRKRAVKLVEDSEVFREGAFGESPSGGKLSTYKELCNLANEMGQPDLIYKFMDLANYQASLNSKRGAAFGFSKIAKHAGDALKPYLRALIPRLVRYQYDPDKNVQDAMTHIWKSLIADSKGAIDEHLDLIFEDLLTQSGSRLWRSREASCLALADILQGRKFDQVEKHLKRIWIAAFRAMDDIKETVRNAGDRLCRAVASLTGRLCDVSLTPVPEARQAMSIVLPLLLTEGIMNKVENIRKASITMVTKLAKGAGIAIRPYLNDLVCCMLESLSSLEDQGMNYVELHAEKVGIQTEKLENLRISIARGSPMWETLELCIDVVDSPSLELLVPRLAQLVRSGIGLNTRVGVANFISLLVQKVGVDIKPFTGTLLKLLLPVVKDERSASSKRAFANACAMVLKYAAPSQAQKLIEDTANLHSGDRNDQIACAILLKSYASTAADTLNGYHAVIVPVIFVSRFEDDKIISGLYQELWEDNMSSERVTLQLYLGEIVTLINEGITSSSWASKKKASQAICKLSEVLGESLSSHHNVLLTSLMKELPGRLWEGKEELLNALSALCTSCHEKISALNPDAPSAILSLVSSACTKKAQKYREAAFCCLEQVIKAFNNPEFFNMVFPSLLEMGKSLAPTKSGQISLASDDKADEPGSSQAALHEKVLSCVTACIHVASIRDILEQQRNFIDLYLFSLSPSFPWTVKISAFSSIKELCSKLHSSINNLQDSSPRTSITAFVHELFYTLTPELLKCLRTVKIGQVHIAAAECLLSLTNQYTASPPAQGTDLPFMTELVDLCEVEKSEQAKSLLKKSFDILHRLKEDTELKP
;
A
#
# COMPACT_ATOMS: atom_id res chain seq x y z
N MET A 1 31.55 49.34 62.20
CA MET A 1 32.02 50.22 63.28
C MET A 1 31.28 49.99 64.60
N ALA A 2 29.96 50.21 64.67
CA ALA A 2 29.16 50.02 65.90
C ALA A 2 29.36 48.66 66.62
N ARG A 3 29.38 47.56 65.87
CA ARG A 3 29.65 46.22 66.44
C ARG A 3 31.07 46.09 67.02
N LEU A 4 32.08 46.61 66.32
CA LEU A 4 33.47 46.62 66.82
C LEU A 4 33.57 47.45 68.11
N LEU A 5 32.81 48.55 68.19
CA LEU A 5 32.72 49.34 69.40
C LEU A 5 32.08 48.57 70.56
N GLY A 6 31.04 47.76 70.30
CA GLY A 6 30.48 46.86 71.32
C GLY A 6 31.44 45.75 71.77
N ILE A 7 32.22 45.18 70.85
CA ILE A 7 33.26 44.21 71.19
C ILE A 7 34.35 44.88 72.02
N ALA A 8 34.83 46.06 71.62
CA ALA A 8 35.83 46.82 72.36
C ALA A 8 35.29 47.28 73.73
N SER A 9 34.01 47.65 73.83
CA SER A 9 33.39 48.08 75.08
C SER A 9 33.36 46.95 76.11
N SER A 10 33.39 45.68 75.68
CA SER A 10 33.50 44.52 76.58
C SER A 10 34.84 44.46 77.35
N ALA A 11 35.85 45.24 76.97
CA ALA A 11 37.12 45.39 77.68
C ALA A 11 37.22 46.68 78.53
N LEU A 12 36.25 47.60 78.45
CA LEU A 12 36.27 48.86 79.20
C LEU A 12 35.82 48.68 80.67
N PRO A 13 36.40 49.42 81.64
CA PRO A 13 35.85 49.50 83.00
C PRO A 13 34.38 49.97 83.00
N MET A 14 33.56 49.52 83.95
CA MET A 14 32.12 49.84 83.98
C MET A 14 31.82 51.33 83.97
N VAL A 15 32.60 52.12 84.71
CA VAL A 15 32.45 53.59 84.76
C VAL A 15 32.59 54.19 83.36
N SER A 16 33.63 53.78 82.62
CA SER A 16 33.87 54.21 81.23
C SER A 16 32.81 53.67 80.25
N SER A 17 32.27 52.48 80.49
CA SER A 17 31.14 51.96 79.71
C SER A 17 29.86 52.77 79.94
N SER A 18 29.57 53.17 81.18
CA SER A 18 28.43 54.01 81.53
C SER A 18 28.57 55.45 80.99
N GLU A 19 29.78 56.02 81.02
CA GLU A 19 30.08 57.32 80.41
C GLU A 19 29.90 57.28 78.89
N LEU A 20 30.42 56.24 78.22
CA LEU A 20 30.23 56.04 76.78
C LEU A 20 28.75 55.91 76.41
N ILE A 21 27.97 55.15 77.20
CA ILE A 21 26.52 55.06 77.02
C ILE A 21 25.85 56.43 77.19
N GLY A 22 26.24 57.19 78.22
CA GLY A 22 25.74 58.55 78.45
C GLY A 22 26.05 59.50 77.29
N GLU A 23 27.26 59.45 76.76
CA GLU A 23 27.70 60.26 75.61
C GLU A 23 26.90 59.89 74.34
N VAL A 24 26.70 58.60 74.08
CA VAL A 24 25.89 58.12 72.96
C VAL A 24 24.43 58.56 73.11
N ILE A 25 23.82 58.43 74.29
CA ILE A 25 22.45 58.89 74.56
C ILE A 25 22.34 60.40 74.36
N SER A 26 23.29 61.18 74.87
CA SER A 26 23.30 62.64 74.73
C SER A 26 23.44 63.08 73.27
N SER A 27 24.24 62.35 72.48
CA SER A 27 24.42 62.59 71.04
C SER A 27 23.16 62.28 70.24
N ILE A 28 22.39 61.28 70.68
CA ILE A 28 21.11 60.91 70.06
C ILE A 28 20.00 61.91 70.44
N GLY A 29 19.98 62.41 71.68
CA GLY A 29 18.96 63.33 72.20
C GLY A 29 19.25 64.84 72.02
N GLY A 30 20.41 65.20 71.46
CA GLY A 30 20.82 66.59 71.26
C GLY A 30 20.01 67.34 70.19
N THR A 31 19.97 68.67 70.27
CA THR A 31 19.26 69.57 69.33
C THR A 31 19.89 69.70 67.94
N GLN A 32 20.93 68.92 67.62
CA GLN A 32 21.60 68.95 66.32
C GLN A 32 20.95 67.96 65.33
N ASN A 33 20.58 68.43 64.14
CA ASN A 33 20.10 67.57 63.04
C ASN A 33 21.26 66.70 62.51
N LEU A 34 21.47 65.53 63.12
CA LEU A 34 22.41 64.53 62.64
C LEU A 34 21.92 63.93 61.31
N ARG A 35 22.86 63.53 60.44
CA ARG A 35 22.54 62.74 59.24
C ARG A 35 22.02 61.36 59.63
N PHE A 36 21.17 60.77 58.78
CA PHE A 36 20.57 59.46 59.00
C PHE A 36 21.61 58.36 59.31
N GLU A 37 22.73 58.30 58.59
CA GLU A 37 23.78 57.29 58.80
C GLU A 37 24.47 57.43 60.16
N ALA A 38 24.61 58.66 60.65
CA ALA A 38 25.18 58.93 61.96
C ALA A 38 24.21 58.51 63.07
N GLN A 39 22.93 58.85 62.96
CA GLN A 39 21.89 58.41 63.89
C GLN A 39 21.75 56.88 63.91
N GLN A 40 21.71 56.25 62.74
CA GLN A 40 21.70 54.80 62.59
C GLN A 40 22.94 54.16 63.23
N GLY A 41 24.13 54.73 63.03
CA GLY A 41 25.39 54.26 63.60
C GLY A 41 25.39 54.34 65.13
N LEU A 42 24.91 55.44 65.70
CA LEU A 42 24.79 55.65 67.14
C LEU A 42 23.78 54.69 67.79
N LEU A 43 22.62 54.48 67.17
CA LEU A 43 21.62 53.52 67.65
C LEU A 43 22.14 52.08 67.65
N CYS A 44 22.80 51.68 66.56
CA CYS A 44 23.47 50.38 66.51
C CYS A 44 24.52 50.25 67.63
N ALA A 45 25.34 51.28 67.83
CA ALA A 45 26.38 51.29 68.85
C ALA A 45 25.78 51.17 70.26
N LEU A 46 24.71 51.92 70.54
CA LEU A 46 23.97 51.87 71.80
C LEU A 46 23.49 50.45 72.12
N GLY A 47 22.90 49.77 71.13
CA GLY A 47 22.46 48.37 71.27
C GLY A 47 23.62 47.39 71.55
N TYR A 48 24.68 47.42 70.72
CA TYR A 48 25.82 46.50 70.88
C TYR A 48 26.62 46.75 72.17
N VAL A 49 26.84 48.00 72.55
CA VAL A 49 27.57 48.35 73.79
C VAL A 49 26.75 47.94 75.01
N THR A 50 25.45 48.27 75.04
CA THR A 50 24.57 47.92 76.16
C THR A 50 24.42 46.41 76.31
N ALA A 51 24.18 45.69 75.21
CA ALA A 51 24.07 44.23 75.22
C ALA A 51 25.32 43.55 75.83
N ASN A 52 26.51 44.00 75.44
CA ASN A 52 27.76 43.49 76.03
C ASN A 52 27.91 43.85 77.50
N CYS A 53 27.51 45.06 77.91
CA CYS A 53 27.63 45.50 79.30
C CYS A 53 26.74 44.71 80.27
N VAL A 54 25.56 44.32 79.80
CA VAL A 54 24.56 43.61 80.60
C VAL A 54 24.88 42.10 80.72
N LEU A 55 25.67 41.54 79.81
CA LEU A 55 26.16 40.15 79.88
C LEU A 55 27.34 39.95 80.86
N ARG A 56 27.90 41.03 81.43
CA ARG A 56 29.05 40.94 82.35
C ARG A 56 28.62 40.49 83.75
N THR A 57 29.59 39.97 84.51
CA THR A 57 29.39 39.52 85.91
C THR A 57 28.91 40.63 86.83
N ASP A 58 29.39 41.86 86.64
CA ASP A 58 28.88 43.07 87.30
C ASP A 58 28.16 43.93 86.24
N PRO A 59 26.83 43.87 86.10
CA PRO A 59 26.13 44.61 85.06
C PRO A 59 26.15 46.12 85.33
N ILE A 60 25.91 46.93 84.29
CA ILE A 60 25.69 48.38 84.42
C ILE A 60 24.53 48.67 85.40
N SER A 61 24.57 49.84 86.05
CA SER A 61 23.52 50.22 86.99
C SER A 61 22.14 50.28 86.31
N GLU A 62 21.10 49.92 87.08
CA GLU A 62 19.72 49.93 86.60
C GLU A 62 19.29 51.31 86.08
N SER A 63 19.79 52.39 86.67
CA SER A 63 19.56 53.78 86.22
C SER A 63 20.08 54.06 84.81
N VAL A 64 21.25 53.51 84.45
CA VAL A 64 21.84 53.66 83.11
C VAL A 64 21.08 52.80 82.12
N LEU A 65 20.73 51.57 82.48
CA LEU A 65 19.92 50.68 81.65
C LEU A 65 18.53 51.28 81.36
N GLN A 66 17.85 51.84 82.37
CA GLN A 66 16.57 52.53 82.22
C GLN A 66 16.68 53.74 81.27
N SER A 67 17.81 54.46 81.31
CA SER A 67 18.08 55.60 80.42
C SER A 67 18.27 55.15 78.96
N VAL A 68 18.96 54.03 78.73
CA VAL A 68 19.11 53.40 77.40
C VAL A 68 17.75 52.95 76.86
N LEU A 69 16.99 52.21 77.67
CA LEU A 69 15.69 51.67 77.27
C LEU A 69 14.71 52.80 76.97
N LYS A 70 14.69 53.87 77.77
CA LYS A 70 13.85 55.04 77.53
C LYS A 70 14.20 55.73 76.22
N CYS A 71 15.50 55.95 75.97
CA CYS A 71 15.99 56.53 74.72
C CYS A 71 15.55 55.71 73.49
N LEU A 72 15.73 54.39 73.53
CA LEU A 72 15.33 53.52 72.43
C LEU A 72 13.81 53.49 72.22
N VAL A 73 13.02 53.38 73.29
CA VAL A 73 11.54 53.40 73.24
C VAL A 73 11.01 54.72 72.70
N ASP A 74 11.58 55.85 73.12
CA ASP A 74 11.22 57.18 72.61
C ASP A 74 11.43 57.28 71.09
N ILE A 75 12.56 56.77 70.60
CA ILE A 75 12.92 56.80 69.17
C ILE A 75 12.01 55.90 68.36
N ILE A 76 11.70 54.70 68.86
CA ILE A 76 10.77 53.79 68.18
C ILE A 76 9.40 54.45 68.01
N ASN A 77 8.92 55.18 69.03
CA ASN A 77 7.63 55.85 68.98
C ASN A 77 7.63 57.10 68.08
N LYS A 78 8.66 57.96 68.17
CA LYS A 78 8.69 59.29 67.56
C LYS A 78 9.26 59.35 66.14
N GLU A 79 10.18 58.45 65.77
CA GLU A 79 10.93 58.53 64.52
C GLU A 79 10.30 57.74 63.35
N THR A 80 10.91 57.94 62.15
CA THR A 80 10.58 57.22 60.91
C THR A 80 10.80 55.70 61.04
N ALA A 81 10.11 54.91 60.20
CA ALA A 81 10.22 53.45 60.22
C ALA A 81 11.66 52.92 60.10
N ALA A 82 12.52 53.62 59.34
CA ALA A 82 13.92 53.26 59.15
C ALA A 82 14.75 53.38 60.43
N LEU A 83 14.62 54.48 61.19
CA LEU A 83 15.31 54.65 62.48
C LEU A 83 14.65 53.81 63.59
N ALA A 84 13.32 53.73 63.59
CA ALA A 84 12.57 52.91 64.53
C ALA A 84 12.95 51.43 64.44
N SER A 85 13.14 50.89 63.23
CA SER A 85 13.59 49.49 63.06
C SER A 85 15.03 49.27 63.53
N VAL A 86 15.91 50.26 63.42
CA VAL A 86 17.29 50.20 63.94
C VAL A 86 17.30 50.26 65.47
N ALA A 87 16.48 51.12 66.06
CA ALA A 87 16.28 51.16 67.51
C ALA A 87 15.65 49.86 68.04
N MET A 88 14.71 49.25 67.30
CA MET A 88 14.19 47.91 67.59
C MET A 88 15.28 46.85 67.55
N GLN A 89 16.18 46.88 66.55
CA GLN A 89 17.32 45.96 66.49
C GLN A 89 18.24 46.12 67.70
N ALA A 90 18.51 47.37 68.11
CA ALA A 90 19.29 47.67 69.31
C ALA A 90 18.63 47.12 70.58
N LEU A 91 17.30 47.27 70.73
CA LEU A 91 16.54 46.61 71.79
C LEU A 91 16.64 45.09 71.70
N GLY A 92 16.51 44.51 70.51
CA GLY A 92 16.67 43.07 70.27
C GLY A 92 18.01 42.53 70.75
N HIS A 93 19.10 43.25 70.51
CA HIS A 93 20.43 42.88 71.02
C HIS A 93 20.48 42.86 72.56
N ILE A 94 19.75 43.75 73.23
CA ILE A 94 19.68 43.78 74.70
C ILE A 94 18.77 42.65 75.21
N GLY A 95 17.60 42.45 74.59
CA GLY A 95 16.61 41.45 75.03
C GLY A 95 17.00 40.00 74.80
N ILE A 96 17.93 39.72 73.86
CA ILE A 96 18.52 38.39 73.75
C ILE A 96 19.53 38.11 74.88
N CYS A 97 20.04 39.15 75.55
CA CYS A 97 20.97 39.04 76.67
C CYS A 97 20.24 38.87 78.00
N ILE A 98 19.17 39.63 78.22
CA ILE A 98 18.36 39.61 79.46
C ILE A 98 16.87 39.82 79.16
N PRO A 99 15.95 39.38 80.04
CA PRO A 99 14.58 39.88 80.04
C PRO A 99 14.58 41.40 80.23
N LEU A 100 13.82 42.13 79.41
CA LEU A 100 13.80 43.59 79.51
C LEU A 100 13.02 44.04 80.77
N PRO A 101 13.61 44.87 81.65
CA PRO A 101 12.88 45.40 82.80
C PRO A 101 11.78 46.37 82.35
N PRO A 102 10.72 46.55 83.16
CA PRO A 102 9.68 47.54 82.88
C PRO A 102 10.27 48.96 82.89
N LEU A 103 9.74 49.84 82.04
CA LEU A 103 10.15 51.24 81.94
C LEU A 103 9.45 52.08 83.01
N HIS A 104 10.20 52.91 83.75
CA HIS A 104 9.63 53.84 84.72
C HIS A 104 9.17 55.15 84.04
N LEU A 105 7.86 55.30 83.84
CA LEU A 105 7.21 56.50 83.28
C LEU A 105 6.34 57.16 84.36
N ASP A 106 6.63 58.40 84.72
CA ASP A 106 5.83 59.22 85.65
C ASP A 106 5.40 58.47 86.93
N SER A 107 6.32 57.67 87.50
CA SER A 107 6.16 56.82 88.70
C SER A 107 5.40 55.50 88.55
N ALA A 108 5.06 55.06 87.33
CA ALA A 108 4.52 53.72 87.04
C ALA A 108 5.53 52.85 86.25
N ALA A 109 5.68 51.59 86.65
CA ALA A 109 6.49 50.61 85.93
C ALA A 109 5.64 49.92 84.85
N VAL A 110 5.94 50.17 83.57
CA VAL A 110 5.15 49.65 82.43
C VAL A 110 6.04 48.78 81.54
N SER A 111 5.53 47.62 81.11
CA SER A 111 6.24 46.72 80.19
C SER A 111 6.52 47.40 78.84
N ILE A 112 7.77 47.25 78.35
CA ILE A 112 8.19 47.76 77.04
C ILE A 112 7.37 47.12 75.91
N TRP A 113 7.01 45.84 76.05
CA TRP A 113 6.13 45.16 75.10
C TRP A 113 4.77 45.83 74.97
N THR A 114 4.18 46.26 76.09
CA THR A 114 2.88 46.95 76.10
C THR A 114 2.99 48.35 75.51
N ILE A 115 4.05 49.10 75.83
CA ILE A 115 4.29 50.45 75.31
C ILE A 115 4.43 50.42 73.78
N LEU A 116 5.17 49.45 73.25
CA LEU A 116 5.51 49.40 71.84
C LEU A 116 4.47 48.69 70.98
N HIS A 117 3.50 47.98 71.56
CA HIS A 117 2.59 47.09 70.83
C HIS A 117 1.90 47.78 69.61
N GLU A 118 1.30 48.96 69.82
CA GLU A 118 0.61 49.68 68.74
C GLU A 118 1.59 50.17 67.66
N LYS A 119 2.76 50.66 68.05
CA LYS A 119 3.79 51.13 67.11
C LYS A 119 4.37 49.96 66.31
N LEU A 120 4.60 48.82 66.94
CA LEU A 120 5.06 47.59 66.28
C LEU A 120 4.06 47.11 65.25
N SER A 121 2.76 47.10 65.59
CA SER A 121 1.71 46.78 64.62
C SER A 121 1.79 47.68 63.38
N LYS A 122 2.02 49.00 63.55
CA LYS A 122 2.16 49.95 62.43
C LYS A 122 3.46 49.74 61.63
N LEU A 123 4.56 49.42 62.29
CA LEU A 123 5.85 49.16 61.63
C LEU A 123 5.78 47.88 60.78
N LEU A 124 5.14 46.82 61.28
CA LEU A 124 4.98 45.56 60.57
C LEU A 124 4.00 45.66 59.39
N SER A 125 3.04 46.59 59.43
CA SER A 125 2.14 46.89 58.31
C SER A 125 2.71 47.92 57.31
N GLY A 126 3.95 48.37 57.49
CA GLY A 126 4.58 49.39 56.63
C GLY A 126 5.17 48.82 55.33
N ASP A 127 5.40 49.70 54.36
CA ASP A 127 5.91 49.32 53.03
C ASP A 127 7.44 49.11 52.96
N ASP A 128 8.20 49.57 53.96
CA ASP A 128 9.65 49.41 54.00
C ASP A 128 10.05 47.99 54.44
N ILE A 129 10.28 47.13 53.45
CA ILE A 129 10.66 45.72 53.60
C ILE A 129 11.82 45.56 54.59
N LYS A 130 12.87 46.39 54.51
CA LYS A 130 14.05 46.25 55.38
C LYS A 130 13.74 46.60 56.83
N SER A 131 12.87 47.58 57.04
CA SER A 131 12.41 47.95 58.38
C SER A 131 11.50 46.89 58.99
N VAL A 132 10.60 46.29 58.20
CA VAL A 132 9.75 45.17 58.65
C VAL A 132 10.61 43.97 59.03
N GLN A 133 11.55 43.56 58.17
CA GLN A 133 12.47 42.44 58.44
C GLN A 133 13.28 42.65 59.72
N ARG A 134 13.89 43.83 59.87
CA ARG A 134 14.71 44.15 61.04
C ARG A 134 13.88 44.16 62.32
N THR A 135 12.65 44.69 62.25
CA THR A 135 11.72 44.74 63.39
C THR A 135 11.27 43.35 63.81
N VAL A 136 10.86 42.49 62.86
CA VAL A 136 10.36 41.14 63.18
C VAL A 136 11.46 40.24 63.75
N ILE A 137 12.69 40.29 63.21
CA ILE A 137 13.83 39.55 63.74
C ILE A 137 14.17 40.03 65.16
N ALA A 138 14.17 41.35 65.37
CA ALA A 138 14.41 41.92 66.69
C ALA A 138 13.37 41.46 67.72
N MET A 139 12.10 41.34 67.34
CA MET A 139 11.06 40.78 68.21
C MET A 139 11.33 39.32 68.58
N GLY A 140 11.82 38.51 67.63
CA GLY A 140 12.28 37.15 67.89
C GLY A 140 13.40 37.13 68.95
N HIS A 141 14.40 38.00 68.80
CA HIS A 141 15.48 38.15 69.78
C HIS A 141 15.00 38.58 71.18
N LEU A 142 14.07 39.54 71.25
CA LEU A 142 13.48 40.00 72.52
C LEU A 142 12.73 38.88 73.25
N GLY A 143 12.08 37.98 72.51
CA GLY A 143 11.29 36.90 73.10
C GLY A 143 12.11 35.69 73.57
N VAL A 144 13.43 35.62 73.30
CA VAL A 144 14.26 34.46 73.68
C VAL A 144 14.29 34.25 75.20
N LYS A 145 14.43 35.34 75.96
CA LYS A 145 14.53 35.31 77.45
C LYS A 145 13.31 35.90 78.15
N GLU A 146 12.21 36.15 77.44
CA GLU A 146 11.00 36.74 78.02
C GLU A 146 10.22 35.69 78.85
N PRO A 147 9.97 35.91 80.16
CA PRO A 147 9.24 34.94 80.99
C PRO A 147 7.72 35.06 80.88
N SER A 148 7.18 36.19 80.38
CA SER A 148 5.74 36.43 80.33
C SER A 148 5.07 35.79 79.12
N SER A 149 4.14 34.87 79.36
CA SER A 149 3.34 34.25 78.30
C SER A 149 2.42 35.26 77.58
N SER A 150 1.98 36.33 78.25
CA SER A 150 1.16 37.38 77.61
C SER A 150 1.97 38.21 76.61
N HIS A 151 3.23 38.53 76.93
CA HIS A 151 4.13 39.24 76.01
C HIS A 151 4.51 38.36 74.82
N LEU A 152 4.84 37.09 75.06
CA LEU A 152 5.16 36.13 74.01
C LEU A 152 3.98 35.89 73.06
N ASN A 153 2.76 35.75 73.59
CA ASN A 153 1.55 35.64 72.77
C ASN A 153 1.29 36.92 71.96
N GLY A 154 1.47 38.10 72.55
CA GLY A 154 1.37 39.37 71.82
C GLY A 154 2.41 39.50 70.70
N ALA A 155 3.63 39.00 70.91
CA ALA A 155 4.66 38.93 69.86
C ALA A 155 4.28 37.94 68.75
N LEU A 156 3.76 36.76 69.11
CA LEU A 156 3.27 35.78 68.15
C LEU A 156 2.11 36.33 67.31
N ASP A 157 1.14 37.02 67.89
CA ASP A 157 0.01 37.61 67.16
C ASP A 157 0.48 38.64 66.12
N LEU A 158 1.46 39.47 66.49
CA LEU A 158 2.10 40.42 65.58
C LEU A 158 2.87 39.72 64.46
N ILE A 159 3.66 38.67 64.76
CA ILE A 159 4.37 37.90 63.73
C ILE A 159 3.38 37.18 62.80
N PHE A 160 2.33 36.57 63.36
CA PHE A 160 1.30 35.87 62.61
C PHE A 160 0.48 36.81 61.71
N SER A 161 0.39 38.10 62.03
CA SER A 161 -0.24 39.09 61.15
C SER A 161 0.45 39.17 59.76
N LEU A 162 1.72 38.77 59.68
CA LEU A 162 2.51 38.75 58.44
C LEU A 162 2.21 37.55 57.53
N CYS A 163 1.31 36.63 57.92
CA CYS A 163 0.99 35.42 57.14
C CYS A 163 0.38 35.70 55.74
N ARG A 164 0.04 36.96 55.45
CA ARG A 164 -0.49 37.39 54.14
C ARG A 164 0.48 38.26 53.36
N SER A 165 1.72 38.42 53.83
CA SER A 165 2.75 39.16 53.10
C SER A 165 3.06 38.46 51.78
N LYS A 166 3.12 39.23 50.69
CA LYS A 166 3.56 38.76 49.37
C LYS A 166 5.08 38.87 49.19
N VAL A 167 5.78 39.45 50.17
CA VAL A 167 7.22 39.67 50.13
C VAL A 167 7.91 38.50 50.82
N GLU A 168 8.55 37.63 50.03
CA GLU A 168 9.24 36.42 50.50
C GLU A 168 10.24 36.72 51.62
N ASP A 169 11.00 37.81 51.45
CA ASP A 169 12.00 38.32 52.38
C ASP A 169 11.41 38.63 53.78
N ILE A 170 10.15 39.06 53.87
CA ILE A 170 9.44 39.26 55.15
C ILE A 170 9.00 37.92 55.74
N LEU A 171 8.54 36.98 54.90
CA LEU A 171 8.14 35.64 55.34
C LEU A 171 9.32 34.86 55.93
N PHE A 172 10.50 34.92 55.32
CA PHE A 172 11.72 34.31 55.87
C PHE A 172 12.16 34.97 57.18
N ALA A 173 12.10 36.30 57.28
CA ALA A 173 12.43 37.01 58.53
C ALA A 173 11.45 36.65 59.67
N ALA A 174 10.15 36.50 59.36
CA ALA A 174 9.15 36.02 60.30
C ALA A 174 9.41 34.55 60.71
N GLY A 175 9.77 33.68 59.77
CA GLY A 175 10.16 32.29 60.06
C GLY A 175 11.39 32.18 60.96
N GLU A 176 12.37 33.05 60.76
CA GLU A 176 13.54 33.19 61.64
C GLU A 176 13.12 33.66 63.05
N ALA A 177 12.28 34.69 63.15
CA ALA A 177 11.77 35.16 64.45
C ALA A 177 11.01 34.06 65.20
N LEU A 178 10.15 33.30 64.50
CA LEU A 178 9.46 32.14 65.06
C LEU A 178 10.42 31.05 65.53
N SER A 179 11.57 30.88 64.85
CA SER A 179 12.59 29.91 65.23
C SER A 179 13.30 30.31 66.53
N PHE A 180 13.61 31.60 66.71
CA PHE A 180 14.10 32.12 67.99
C PHE A 180 13.10 31.94 69.13
N LEU A 181 11.81 32.19 68.88
CA LEU A 181 10.74 31.97 69.86
C LEU A 181 10.46 30.49 70.14
N TRP A 182 10.67 29.61 69.16
CA TRP A 182 10.56 28.16 69.36
C TRP A 182 11.66 27.63 70.29
N GLY A 183 12.85 28.24 70.21
CA GLY A 183 14.03 27.82 70.94
C GLY A 183 14.81 26.71 70.24
N GLY A 184 16.07 26.54 70.63
CA GLY A 184 16.95 25.51 70.06
C GLY A 184 17.61 25.88 68.72
N VAL A 185 17.68 27.18 68.39
CA VAL A 185 18.42 27.67 67.22
C VAL A 185 19.93 27.42 67.35
N PRO A 186 20.66 27.15 66.24
CA PRO A 186 22.07 26.75 66.26
C PRO A 186 23.02 27.96 66.34
N VAL A 187 22.63 29.02 67.06
CA VAL A 187 23.38 30.28 67.16
C VAL A 187 23.33 30.78 68.61
N THR A 188 24.49 31.16 69.15
CA THR A 188 24.58 31.74 70.50
C THR A 188 24.48 33.27 70.48
N THR A 189 24.15 33.88 71.62
CA THR A 189 24.17 35.33 71.80
C THR A 189 25.53 35.94 71.42
N ASP A 190 26.63 35.26 71.74
CA ASP A 190 27.99 35.69 71.36
C ASP A 190 28.19 35.72 69.85
N VAL A 191 27.67 34.72 69.12
CA VAL A 191 27.75 34.72 67.65
C VAL A 191 27.01 35.92 67.07
N ILE A 192 25.80 36.22 67.57
CA ILE A 192 24.99 37.35 67.10
C ILE A 192 25.68 38.69 67.36
N LEU A 193 26.28 38.86 68.55
CA LEU A 193 26.85 40.15 68.96
C LEU A 193 28.29 40.37 68.48
N LYS A 194 29.10 39.31 68.34
CA LYS A 194 30.56 39.41 68.15
C LYS A 194 31.04 39.02 66.75
N THR A 195 30.20 38.43 65.91
CA THR A 195 30.57 38.01 64.54
C THR A 195 29.90 38.87 63.47
N ASN A 196 30.14 38.58 62.19
CA ASN A 196 29.44 39.19 61.06
C ASN A 196 27.99 38.71 60.86
N TYR A 197 27.38 38.11 61.88
CA TYR A 197 25.98 37.71 61.90
C TYR A 197 25.06 38.86 61.44
N SER A 198 24.10 38.50 60.60
CA SER A 198 23.06 39.39 60.08
C SER A 198 21.68 38.74 60.21
N SER A 199 21.57 37.45 59.91
CA SER A 199 20.37 36.63 60.00
C SER A 199 20.72 35.13 60.13
N LEU A 200 19.76 34.31 60.56
CA LEU A 200 19.85 32.85 60.54
C LEU A 200 20.05 32.35 59.10
N SER A 201 19.42 33.01 58.12
CA SER A 201 19.55 32.67 56.71
C SER A 201 20.97 32.87 56.16
N MET A 202 21.71 33.87 56.64
CA MET A 202 23.08 34.14 56.18
C MET A 202 24.14 33.33 56.94
N SER A 203 23.90 33.03 58.22
CA SER A 203 24.84 32.32 59.10
C SER A 203 24.80 30.80 58.95
N SER A 204 23.66 30.22 58.58
CA SER A 204 23.50 28.79 58.34
C SER A 204 23.92 28.33 56.94
N ASN A 205 24.37 29.24 56.07
CA ASN A 205 24.44 29.00 54.62
C ASN A 205 23.13 28.40 54.09
N PHE A 206 21.99 29.01 54.47
CA PHE A 206 20.61 28.58 54.18
C PHE A 206 20.32 28.12 52.75
N LEU A 207 21.11 28.59 51.78
CA LEU A 207 21.00 28.26 50.35
C LEU A 207 22.26 27.60 49.75
N MET A 208 23.34 27.39 50.52
CA MET A 208 24.68 27.08 49.98
C MET A 208 25.53 26.05 50.72
N GLY A 209 25.14 25.56 51.92
CA GLY A 209 26.02 24.74 52.77
C GLY A 209 25.67 23.25 52.84
N ASP A 210 26.70 22.39 52.79
CA ASP A 210 26.63 20.94 53.08
C ASP A 210 26.07 20.70 54.49
N ILE A 211 24.90 20.04 54.63
CA ILE A 211 24.29 19.69 55.93
C ILE A 211 25.22 18.76 56.74
N SER A 212 25.99 17.91 56.05
CA SER A 212 27.00 17.01 56.63
C SER A 212 28.25 17.74 57.12
N SER A 213 28.56 18.93 56.58
CA SER A 213 29.66 19.78 57.06
C SER A 213 29.24 20.64 58.26
N SER A 214 27.97 21.07 58.29
CA SER A 214 27.37 21.79 59.43
C SER A 214 27.23 20.90 60.67
N GLN A 215 27.20 19.57 60.51
CA GLN A 215 27.24 18.59 61.61
C GLN A 215 28.52 18.65 62.45
N ARG A 216 29.64 19.11 61.90
CA ARG A 216 30.94 19.12 62.62
C ARG A 216 31.24 20.41 63.36
N MET A 217 30.50 21.49 63.10
CA MET A 217 30.91 22.82 63.57
C MET A 217 30.39 23.19 64.96
N PHE A 218 29.42 22.42 65.51
CA PHE A 218 28.81 22.74 66.80
C PHE A 218 28.80 21.50 67.71
N PRO A 219 29.58 21.49 68.81
CA PRO A 219 29.49 20.45 69.83
C PRO A 219 28.05 20.36 70.36
N SER A 220 27.65 19.20 70.86
CA SER A 220 26.36 18.98 71.53
C SER A 220 26.12 20.06 72.59
N MET A 221 25.37 21.09 72.23
CA MET A 221 25.10 22.21 73.11
C MET A 221 24.04 21.72 74.09
N GLU A 222 24.41 21.59 75.37
CA GLU A 222 23.45 21.31 76.43
C GLU A 222 22.47 22.48 76.50
N PHE A 223 21.23 22.24 76.05
CA PHE A 223 20.15 23.22 76.17
C PHE A 223 19.95 23.55 77.65
N GLN A 224 20.01 24.84 78.01
CA GLN A 224 19.84 25.30 79.39
C GLN A 224 18.44 24.87 79.88
N ARG A 225 18.40 24.18 81.03
CA ARG A 225 17.29 23.37 81.54
C ARG A 225 16.02 24.11 82.01
N ASP A 226 15.83 25.38 81.67
CA ASP A 226 14.65 26.14 82.11
C ASP A 226 13.69 26.42 80.92
N GLU A 227 13.03 25.36 80.45
CA GLU A 227 12.29 25.30 79.18
C GLU A 227 10.75 25.40 79.32
N ASN A 228 10.21 25.49 80.55
CA ASN A 228 8.77 25.35 80.77
C ASN A 228 7.90 26.46 80.15
N TYR A 229 8.44 27.67 79.92
CA TYR A 229 7.68 28.81 79.37
C TYR A 229 7.55 28.79 77.83
N HIS A 230 8.42 28.06 77.13
CA HIS A 230 8.37 27.94 75.66
C HIS A 230 7.40 26.85 75.17
N VAL A 231 6.93 25.95 76.05
CA VAL A 231 5.96 24.90 75.69
C VAL A 231 4.67 25.50 75.12
N THR A 232 4.10 26.51 75.80
CA THR A 232 2.88 27.18 75.33
C THR A 232 3.08 27.95 74.01
N VAL A 233 4.29 28.48 73.78
CA VAL A 233 4.66 29.17 72.53
C VAL A 233 4.77 28.16 71.39
N ARG A 234 5.46 27.03 71.61
CA ARG A 234 5.57 25.93 70.63
C ARG A 234 4.22 25.38 70.26
N ASP A 235 3.31 25.20 71.22
CA ASP A 235 1.93 24.77 70.97
C ASP A 235 1.15 25.80 70.15
N ALA A 236 1.31 27.09 70.41
CA ALA A 236 0.67 28.16 69.65
C ALA A 236 1.17 28.22 68.20
N ILE A 237 2.49 28.10 67.99
CA ILE A 237 3.11 28.03 66.67
C ILE A 237 2.63 26.78 65.93
N THR A 238 2.64 25.61 66.58
CA THR A 238 2.20 24.34 65.99
C THR A 238 0.74 24.41 65.55
N ARG A 239 -0.16 24.87 66.43
CA ARG A 239 -1.59 25.06 66.10
C ARG A 239 -1.77 26.05 64.95
N LYS A 240 -1.06 27.18 64.97
CA LYS A 240 -1.16 28.16 63.89
C LYS A 240 -0.71 27.60 62.55
N LEU A 241 0.41 26.88 62.51
CA LEU A 241 0.92 26.29 61.27
C LEU A 241 -0.01 25.19 60.76
N PHE A 242 -0.28 24.18 61.59
CA PHE A 242 -0.95 22.96 61.16
C PHE A 242 -2.47 23.04 61.10
N ASP A 243 -3.12 23.86 61.93
CA ASP A 243 -4.59 23.94 61.96
C ASP A 243 -5.13 25.11 61.15
N VAL A 244 -4.28 26.10 60.82
CA VAL A 244 -4.70 27.33 60.14
C VAL A 244 -3.97 27.55 58.82
N LEU A 245 -2.63 27.59 58.80
CA LEU A 245 -1.89 28.10 57.64
C LEU A 245 -1.65 27.06 56.55
N LEU A 246 -1.08 25.90 56.89
CA LEU A 246 -0.62 24.88 55.92
C LEU A 246 -1.77 24.30 55.08
N TYR A 247 -2.98 24.30 55.62
CA TYR A 247 -4.19 23.81 54.96
C TYR A 247 -5.25 24.92 54.73
N SER A 248 -4.83 26.20 54.76
CA SER A 248 -5.73 27.33 54.48
C SER A 248 -6.28 27.25 53.05
N ASN A 249 -7.49 27.78 52.82
CA ASN A 249 -8.00 27.98 51.46
C ASN A 249 -7.28 29.12 50.70
N ARG A 250 -6.49 29.96 51.39
CA ARG A 250 -5.74 31.07 50.80
C ARG A 250 -4.30 30.68 50.47
N LYS A 251 -3.88 30.95 49.23
CA LYS A 251 -2.53 30.62 48.72
C LYS A 251 -1.42 31.38 49.44
N GLU A 252 -1.66 32.62 49.84
CA GLU A 252 -0.66 33.44 50.55
C GLU A 252 -0.38 32.88 51.96
N GLU A 253 -1.43 32.41 52.64
CA GLU A 253 -1.32 31.82 53.98
C GLU A 253 -0.63 30.44 53.94
N ARG A 254 -0.92 29.63 52.92
CA ARG A 254 -0.21 28.36 52.68
C ARG A 254 1.27 28.60 52.38
N CYS A 255 1.59 29.60 51.56
CA CYS A 255 2.97 29.99 51.26
C CYS A 255 3.72 30.43 52.53
N ALA A 256 3.13 31.33 53.33
CA ALA A 256 3.69 31.74 54.61
C ALA A 256 3.88 30.56 55.58
N GLY A 257 2.87 29.70 55.71
CA GLY A 257 2.95 28.48 56.50
C GLY A 257 4.10 27.57 56.06
N THR A 258 4.30 27.41 54.75
CA THR A 258 5.39 26.60 54.16
C THR A 258 6.77 27.18 54.49
N VAL A 259 6.94 28.49 54.30
CA VAL A 259 8.21 29.19 54.61
C VAL A 259 8.54 29.07 56.10
N TRP A 260 7.56 29.25 56.97
CA TRP A 260 7.74 29.19 58.42
C TRP A 260 8.00 27.76 58.91
N LEU A 261 7.27 26.78 58.39
CA LEU A 261 7.49 25.37 58.68
C LEU A 261 8.90 24.92 58.25
N LEU A 262 9.34 25.32 57.06
CA LEU A 262 10.68 25.03 56.56
C LEU A 262 11.75 25.70 57.44
N SER A 263 11.55 26.96 57.83
CA SER A 263 12.46 27.67 58.73
C SER A 263 12.62 26.94 60.07
N LEU A 264 11.51 26.52 60.68
CA LEU A 264 11.54 25.72 61.92
C LEU A 264 12.20 24.36 61.74
N THR A 265 11.93 23.68 60.62
CA THR A 265 12.51 22.36 60.33
C THR A 265 14.02 22.45 60.15
N ILE A 266 14.50 23.51 59.48
CA ILE A 266 15.94 23.74 59.26
C ILE A 266 16.64 24.16 60.55
N TYR A 267 16.14 25.21 61.22
CA TYR A 267 16.84 25.82 62.36
C TYR A 267 16.61 25.06 63.66
N CYS A 268 15.42 24.50 63.87
CA CYS A 268 15.04 23.82 65.11
C CYS A 268 14.88 22.30 64.92
N GLY A 269 15.31 21.74 63.79
CA GLY A 269 15.10 20.34 63.40
C GLY A 269 15.56 19.29 64.40
N ARG A 270 16.58 19.57 65.21
CA ARG A 270 17.11 18.66 66.24
C ARG A 270 16.41 18.79 67.59
N HIS A 271 15.54 19.77 67.76
CA HIS A 271 14.77 19.94 68.97
C HIS A 271 13.79 18.77 69.15
N ALA A 272 13.66 18.24 70.37
CA ALA A 272 12.87 17.04 70.65
C ALA A 272 11.41 17.15 70.15
N SER A 273 10.79 18.32 70.30
CA SER A 273 9.43 18.57 69.80
C SER A 273 9.31 18.55 68.27
N ILE A 274 10.32 19.04 67.53
CA ILE A 274 10.31 18.98 66.05
C ILE A 274 10.57 17.55 65.57
N GLN A 275 11.48 16.82 66.25
CA GLN A 275 11.75 15.40 65.98
C GLN A 275 10.49 14.53 66.08
N GLN A 276 9.64 14.78 67.08
CA GLN A 276 8.35 14.10 67.23
C GLN A 276 7.34 14.46 66.13
N LEU A 277 7.45 15.67 65.56
CA LEU A 277 6.56 16.17 64.51
C LEU A 277 7.01 15.79 63.09
N LEU A 278 8.20 15.19 62.90
CA LEU A 278 8.72 14.87 61.55
C LEU A 278 7.71 14.12 60.65
N PRO A 279 6.94 13.12 61.13
CA PRO A 279 5.91 12.49 60.30
C PRO A 279 4.80 13.46 59.84
N ASP A 280 4.31 14.32 60.74
CA ASP A 280 3.29 15.33 60.42
C ASP A 280 3.84 16.43 59.51
N ILE A 281 5.11 16.83 59.71
CA ILE A 281 5.83 17.77 58.85
C ILE A 281 5.98 17.18 57.44
N GLN A 282 6.32 15.89 57.31
CA GLN A 282 6.39 15.23 56.00
C GLN A 282 5.02 15.18 55.33
N GLU A 283 3.96 14.85 56.06
CA GLU A 283 2.60 14.86 55.52
C GLU A 283 2.23 16.26 54.99
N ALA A 284 2.54 17.30 55.75
CA ALA A 284 2.29 18.69 55.34
C ALA A 284 3.09 19.07 54.08
N PHE A 285 4.40 18.80 54.03
CA PHE A 285 5.19 19.09 52.82
C PHE A 285 4.73 18.24 51.62
N SER A 286 4.36 16.98 51.83
CA SER A 286 3.82 16.11 50.76
C SER A 286 2.53 16.67 50.18
N HIS A 287 1.65 17.23 51.02
CA HIS A 287 0.45 17.94 50.57
C HIS A 287 0.81 19.17 49.74
N LEU A 288 1.79 19.96 50.19
CA LEU A 288 2.17 21.24 49.59
C LEU A 288 2.96 21.10 48.27
N VAL A 289 3.54 19.93 47.97
CA VAL A 289 4.15 19.65 46.64
C VAL A 289 3.12 19.74 45.51
N GLY A 290 1.83 19.50 45.79
CA GLY A 290 0.75 19.61 44.81
C GLY A 290 0.23 21.03 44.53
N GLU A 291 0.76 22.06 45.21
CA GLU A 291 0.27 23.45 45.13
C GLU A 291 0.62 24.17 43.82
N GLN A 292 -0.12 25.21 43.42
CA GLN A 292 0.22 25.96 42.20
C GLN A 292 1.33 27.01 42.39
N ASN A 293 1.62 27.40 43.64
CA ASN A 293 2.61 28.44 43.93
C ASN A 293 4.04 27.86 43.84
N GLU A 294 4.87 28.44 42.96
CA GLU A 294 6.21 27.94 42.63
C GLU A 294 7.16 27.90 43.84
N LEU A 295 7.19 28.97 44.64
CA LEU A 295 7.98 29.02 45.88
C LEU A 295 7.51 27.94 46.88
N THR A 296 6.20 27.78 47.03
CA THR A 296 5.61 26.78 47.95
C THR A 296 6.01 25.35 47.56
N GLN A 297 5.92 25.00 46.28
CA GLN A 297 6.33 23.69 45.78
C GLN A 297 7.84 23.45 45.99
N GLU A 298 8.67 24.44 45.69
CA GLU A 298 10.13 24.34 45.82
C GLU A 298 10.53 24.12 47.28
N LEU A 299 10.01 24.95 48.19
CA LEU A 299 10.30 24.87 49.61
C LEU A 299 9.73 23.58 50.24
N ALA A 300 8.58 23.10 49.76
CA ALA A 300 8.03 21.82 50.20
C ALA A 300 8.88 20.62 49.76
N SER A 301 9.39 20.63 48.51
CA SER A 301 10.29 19.61 47.99
C SER A 301 11.61 19.56 48.78
N GLN A 302 12.19 20.73 49.07
CA GLN A 302 13.36 20.85 49.95
C GLN A 302 13.06 20.36 51.37
N GLY A 303 11.89 20.72 51.91
CA GLY A 303 11.41 20.28 53.21
C GLY A 303 11.35 18.75 53.33
N LEU A 304 10.89 18.04 52.30
CA LEU A 304 10.86 16.57 52.29
C LEU A 304 12.25 15.94 52.38
N SER A 305 13.23 16.49 51.64
CA SER A 305 14.63 16.03 51.69
C SER A 305 15.26 16.27 53.07
N ILE A 306 15.03 17.45 53.64
CA ILE A 306 15.53 17.81 54.99
C ILE A 306 14.91 16.94 56.08
N VAL A 307 13.60 16.68 56.03
CA VAL A 307 12.92 15.79 56.99
C VAL A 307 13.49 14.38 56.93
N TYR A 308 13.79 13.87 55.73
CA TYR A 308 14.43 12.56 55.57
C TYR A 308 15.82 12.53 56.22
N GLU A 309 16.66 13.54 56.00
CA GLU A 309 18.00 13.61 56.60
C GLU A 309 17.99 13.77 58.13
N LEU A 310 16.96 14.41 58.69
CA LEU A 310 16.79 14.59 60.14
C LEU A 310 16.28 13.32 60.86
N GLY A 311 15.71 12.35 60.13
CA GLY A 311 15.18 11.11 60.68
C GLY A 311 16.25 10.05 60.97
N ASP A 312 16.02 9.24 61.99
CA ASP A 312 16.80 8.01 62.22
C ASP A 312 16.43 6.90 61.21
N ASP A 313 17.17 5.79 61.19
CA ASP A 313 16.99 4.73 60.20
C ASP A 313 15.57 4.11 60.21
N ALA A 314 14.94 4.02 61.38
CA ALA A 314 13.57 3.51 61.51
C ALA A 314 12.55 4.52 60.96
N MET A 315 12.74 5.81 61.26
CA MET A 315 11.93 6.92 60.76
C MET A 315 12.07 7.03 59.24
N LYS A 316 13.28 7.01 58.68
CA LYS A 316 13.55 7.07 57.24
C LYS A 316 12.76 6.02 56.44
N LYS A 317 12.67 4.79 56.94
CA LYS A 317 11.87 3.72 56.31
C LYS A 317 10.37 4.03 56.33
N ASN A 318 9.85 4.55 57.45
CA ASN A 318 8.44 4.93 57.57
C ASN A 318 8.10 6.13 56.68
N LEU A 319 9.01 7.10 56.60
CA LEU A 319 8.92 8.29 55.76
C LEU A 319 8.85 7.93 54.26
N VAL A 320 9.71 7.03 53.77
CA VAL A 320 9.67 6.53 52.39
C VAL A 320 8.32 5.88 52.06
N ASN A 321 7.84 4.97 52.92
CA ASN A 321 6.58 4.27 52.71
C ASN A 321 5.37 5.24 52.68
N ALA A 322 5.37 6.25 53.56
CA ALA A 322 4.32 7.27 53.61
C ALA A 322 4.30 8.17 52.36
N LEU A 323 5.48 8.56 51.85
CA LEU A 323 5.59 9.37 50.64
C LEU A 323 5.10 8.62 49.40
N VAL A 324 5.53 7.36 49.24
CA VAL A 324 5.06 6.49 48.15
C VAL A 324 3.54 6.29 48.22
N GLY A 325 2.98 6.00 49.39
CA GLY A 325 1.54 5.83 49.57
C GLY A 325 0.72 7.08 49.25
N THR A 326 1.26 8.27 49.55
CA THR A 326 0.60 9.56 49.31
C THR A 326 0.61 9.95 47.83
N LEU A 327 1.74 9.79 47.13
CA LEU A 327 1.90 10.16 45.72
C LEU A 327 1.29 9.14 44.75
N THR A 328 1.17 7.86 45.15
CA THR A 328 0.53 6.81 44.34
C THR A 328 -0.99 6.73 44.54
N GLY A 329 -1.57 7.54 45.44
CA GLY A 329 -3.02 7.59 45.69
C GLY A 329 -3.58 6.42 46.49
N SER A 330 -2.73 5.60 47.11
CA SER A 330 -3.12 4.40 47.86
C SER A 330 -3.35 4.63 49.37
N GLY A 331 -2.92 5.79 49.91
CA GLY A 331 -3.04 6.14 51.33
C GLY A 331 -4.37 6.85 51.70
N LYS A 332 -4.97 6.46 52.83
CA LYS A 332 -6.06 7.24 53.48
C LYS A 332 -5.46 8.48 54.18
N ARG A 333 -5.93 9.69 53.82
CA ARG A 333 -5.48 10.96 54.43
C ARG A 333 -5.95 11.07 55.89
N LYS A 334 -5.08 11.54 56.81
CA LYS A 334 -5.39 11.65 58.25
C LYS A 334 -6.12 12.93 58.65
N ARG A 335 -5.93 14.05 57.94
CA ARG A 335 -6.55 15.34 58.29
C ARG A 335 -7.55 15.78 57.21
N ALA A 336 -8.83 15.87 57.57
CA ALA A 336 -9.90 16.35 56.70
C ALA A 336 -9.95 17.89 56.73
N VAL A 337 -9.91 18.51 55.56
CA VAL A 337 -10.12 19.96 55.39
C VAL A 337 -11.51 20.32 55.94
N LYS A 338 -11.60 21.25 56.91
CA LYS A 338 -12.89 21.78 57.38
C LYS A 338 -13.50 22.65 56.27
N LEU A 339 -14.56 22.16 55.66
CA LEU A 339 -15.31 22.84 54.61
C LEU A 339 -16.43 23.70 55.22
N VAL A 340 -16.50 24.97 54.81
CA VAL A 340 -17.69 25.82 54.98
C VAL A 340 -18.49 25.74 53.67
N GLU A 341 -19.80 25.62 53.76
CA GLU A 341 -20.75 25.03 52.79
C GLU A 341 -20.87 25.67 51.38
N ASP A 342 -20.08 26.66 50.99
CA ASP A 342 -20.15 27.24 49.62
C ASP A 342 -18.80 27.30 48.90
N SER A 343 -17.88 26.39 49.25
CA SER A 343 -16.68 26.15 48.45
C SER A 343 -16.75 24.73 47.88
N GLU A 344 -16.95 24.59 46.57
CA GLU A 344 -16.72 23.32 45.86
C GLU A 344 -15.23 22.95 46.00
N VAL A 345 -14.89 22.12 46.99
CA VAL A 345 -13.49 21.79 47.30
C VAL A 345 -12.94 20.57 46.55
N PHE A 346 -13.76 19.84 45.79
CA PHE A 346 -13.24 18.81 44.89
C PHE A 346 -14.08 18.72 43.61
N ARG A 347 -13.61 19.34 42.52
CA ARG A 347 -13.95 18.88 41.16
C ARG A 347 -12.99 17.75 40.80
N GLU A 348 -13.51 16.64 40.27
CA GLU A 348 -12.69 15.68 39.52
C GLU A 348 -11.84 16.48 38.51
N GLY A 349 -10.52 16.42 38.65
CA GLY A 349 -9.58 17.38 38.03
C GLY A 349 -8.76 18.24 39.02
N ALA A 350 -8.91 18.07 40.33
CA ALA A 350 -8.19 18.82 41.37
C ALA A 350 -6.67 18.52 41.50
N PHE A 351 -6.11 17.60 40.70
CA PHE A 351 -4.67 17.56 40.43
C PHE A 351 -4.43 18.43 39.19
N GLY A 352 -4.10 19.70 39.42
CA GLY A 352 -4.20 20.75 38.42
C GLY A 352 -3.52 20.44 37.09
N GLU A 353 -4.30 20.52 36.00
CA GLU A 353 -3.80 21.05 34.73
C GLU A 353 -3.47 22.53 34.96
N SER A 354 -2.21 22.85 35.24
CA SER A 354 -1.75 24.22 34.98
C SER A 354 -1.58 24.38 33.46
N PRO A 355 -1.61 25.61 32.91
CA PRO A 355 -1.24 25.86 31.51
C PRO A 355 0.18 25.38 31.15
N SER A 356 0.98 24.95 32.13
CA SER A 356 2.36 24.46 31.99
C SER A 356 2.64 23.06 32.57
N GLY A 357 1.67 22.37 33.22
CA GLY A 357 1.61 20.92 33.56
C GLY A 357 2.81 20.14 34.13
N GLY A 358 4.00 20.72 34.24
CA GLY A 358 5.26 19.96 34.06
C GLY A 358 5.98 19.46 35.31
N LYS A 359 5.75 20.09 36.46
CA LYS A 359 6.58 19.81 37.65
C LYS A 359 6.08 18.58 38.43
N LEU A 360 4.77 18.39 38.56
CA LEU A 360 4.19 17.25 39.30
C LEU A 360 4.31 15.91 38.54
N SER A 361 4.24 15.93 37.20
CA SER A 361 4.47 14.74 36.36
C SER A 361 5.90 14.23 36.52
N THR A 362 6.88 15.14 36.57
CA THR A 362 8.29 14.82 36.79
C THR A 362 8.50 14.07 38.10
N TYR A 363 7.95 14.52 39.23
CA TYR A 363 8.08 13.81 40.52
C TYR A 363 7.46 12.42 40.51
N LYS A 364 6.28 12.28 39.89
CA LYS A 364 5.64 10.97 39.73
C LYS A 364 6.53 10.02 38.93
N GLU A 365 7.18 10.49 37.87
CA GLU A 365 8.10 9.66 37.09
C GLU A 365 9.41 9.34 37.80
N LEU A 366 9.95 10.24 38.65
CA LEU A 366 11.09 9.91 39.52
C LEU A 366 10.73 8.82 40.54
N CYS A 367 9.49 8.85 41.06
CA CYS A 367 8.97 7.79 41.92
C CYS A 367 8.79 6.47 41.17
N ASN A 368 8.24 6.52 39.95
CA ASN A 368 8.12 5.34 39.10
C ASN A 368 9.49 4.74 38.78
N LEU A 369 10.49 5.56 38.47
CA LEU A 369 11.86 5.13 38.23
C LEU A 369 12.45 4.40 39.45
N ALA A 370 12.33 4.97 40.65
CA ALA A 370 12.80 4.33 41.89
C ALA A 370 12.06 3.02 42.22
N ASN A 371 10.74 2.98 41.95
CA ASN A 371 9.92 1.79 42.13
C ASN A 371 10.27 0.69 41.11
N GLU A 372 10.50 1.04 39.84
CA GLU A 372 10.96 0.11 38.80
C GLU A 372 12.34 -0.48 39.10
N MET A 373 13.14 0.19 39.93
CA MET A 373 14.42 -0.31 40.45
C MET A 373 14.29 -1.17 41.70
N GLY A 374 13.10 -1.23 42.32
CA GLY A 374 12.89 -1.88 43.61
C GLY A 374 13.63 -1.19 44.76
N GLN A 375 13.97 0.10 44.61
CA GLN A 375 14.75 0.90 45.56
C GLN A 375 14.03 2.25 45.80
N PRO A 376 12.93 2.25 46.59
CA PRO A 376 12.12 3.46 46.81
C PRO A 376 12.84 4.55 47.61
N ASP A 377 13.93 4.23 48.30
CA ASP A 377 14.82 5.19 48.96
C ASP A 377 15.54 6.12 47.98
N LEU A 378 15.69 5.72 46.71
CA LEU A 378 16.36 6.53 45.68
C LEU A 378 15.53 7.73 45.21
N ILE A 379 14.24 7.81 45.58
CA ILE A 379 13.35 8.94 45.22
C ILE A 379 13.97 10.27 45.64
N TYR A 380 14.44 10.37 46.89
CA TYR A 380 15.03 11.59 47.42
C TYR A 380 16.31 11.99 46.66
N LYS A 381 17.16 11.02 46.31
CA LYS A 381 18.40 11.25 45.54
C LYS A 381 18.10 11.72 44.11
N PHE A 382 17.07 11.18 43.47
CA PHE A 382 16.63 11.63 42.16
C PHE A 382 16.00 13.03 42.20
N MET A 383 15.27 13.37 43.28
CA MET A 383 14.71 14.71 43.49
C MET A 383 15.82 15.76 43.62
N ASP A 384 16.87 15.47 44.41
CA ASP A 384 18.01 16.39 44.58
C ASP A 384 18.72 16.65 43.23
N LEU A 385 18.87 15.62 42.40
CA LEU A 385 19.48 15.73 41.06
C LEU A 385 18.60 16.51 40.07
N ALA A 386 17.28 16.34 40.11
CA ALA A 386 16.35 17.04 39.21
C ALA A 386 16.20 18.53 39.57
N ASN A 387 16.24 18.88 40.86
CA ASN A 387 16.06 20.25 41.34
C ASN A 387 17.27 21.18 41.08
N TYR A 388 18.44 20.62 40.72
CA TYR A 388 19.66 21.37 40.39
C TYR A 388 19.44 22.47 39.32
N GLN A 389 18.63 22.21 38.29
CA GLN A 389 18.38 23.17 37.20
C GLN A 389 17.40 24.30 37.56
N ALA A 390 16.42 24.04 38.43
CA ALA A 390 15.49 25.07 38.90
C ALA A 390 16.23 26.17 39.69
N SER A 391 17.24 25.76 40.48
CA SER A 391 18.13 26.66 41.21
C SER A 391 19.06 27.48 40.30
N LEU A 392 19.55 26.91 39.19
CA LEU A 392 20.40 27.60 38.21
C LEU A 392 19.67 28.75 37.48
N ASN A 393 18.35 28.63 37.28
CA ASN A 393 17.52 29.66 36.66
C ASN A 393 16.95 30.70 37.65
N SER A 394 17.19 30.52 38.96
CA SER A 394 16.76 31.46 39.99
C SER A 394 17.64 32.71 40.03
N LYS A 395 17.03 33.88 40.26
CA LYS A 395 17.68 35.21 40.32
C LYS A 395 18.79 35.33 41.38
N ARG A 396 18.98 34.33 42.24
CA ARG A 396 19.98 34.31 43.33
C ARG A 396 21.30 33.57 43.01
N GLY A 397 21.53 33.08 41.79
CA GLY A 397 22.89 32.73 41.32
C GLY A 397 23.64 31.67 42.14
N ALA A 398 22.96 30.63 42.63
CA ALA A 398 23.51 29.61 43.53
C ALA A 398 24.17 28.40 42.81
N ALA A 399 24.84 28.63 41.67
CA ALA A 399 25.34 27.55 40.80
C ALA A 399 26.50 26.70 41.38
N PHE A 400 27.27 27.21 42.34
CA PHE A 400 28.58 26.61 42.67
C PHE A 400 28.57 25.53 43.76
N GLY A 401 27.58 25.49 44.66
CA GLY A 401 27.51 24.50 45.76
C GLY A 401 26.89 23.15 45.38
N PHE A 402 25.90 23.17 44.47
CA PHE A 402 25.11 21.98 44.12
C PHE A 402 25.85 20.96 43.23
N SER A 403 26.93 21.37 42.55
CA SER A 403 27.77 20.46 41.76
C SER A 403 28.40 19.34 42.63
N LYS A 404 28.68 19.60 43.91
CA LYS A 404 29.15 18.59 44.87
C LYS A 404 28.05 17.64 45.32
N ILE A 405 26.83 18.14 45.55
CA ILE A 405 25.67 17.32 45.93
C ILE A 405 25.27 16.39 44.78
N ALA A 406 25.21 16.91 43.55
CA ALA A 406 24.96 16.11 42.36
C ALA A 406 26.05 15.04 42.14
N LYS A 407 27.32 15.38 42.41
CA LYS A 407 28.43 14.42 42.36
C LYS A 407 28.31 13.34 43.45
N HIS A 408 27.91 13.70 44.66
CA HIS A 408 27.75 12.76 45.78
C HIS A 408 26.52 11.84 45.59
N ALA A 409 25.38 12.40 45.15
CA ALA A 409 24.22 11.63 44.73
C ALA A 409 24.57 10.71 43.54
N GLY A 410 25.40 11.18 42.61
CA GLY A 410 25.92 10.37 41.52
C GLY A 410 26.85 9.24 41.96
N ASP A 411 27.74 9.49 42.92
CA ASP A 411 28.61 8.47 43.52
C ASP A 411 27.79 7.38 44.24
N ALA A 412 26.71 7.76 44.92
CA ALA A 412 25.80 6.82 45.57
C ALA A 412 24.94 5.99 44.59
N LEU A 413 24.72 6.50 43.37
CA LEU A 413 23.98 5.81 42.30
C LEU A 413 24.87 4.90 41.44
N LYS A 414 26.21 5.01 41.54
CA LYS A 414 27.18 4.18 40.81
C LYS A 414 26.89 2.67 40.84
N PRO A 415 26.56 2.05 41.99
CA PRO A 415 26.28 0.61 42.05
C PRO A 415 25.05 0.19 41.25
N TYR A 416 24.13 1.12 41.00
CA TYR A 416 22.86 0.87 40.32
C TYR A 416 22.89 1.27 38.84
N LEU A 417 24.00 1.82 38.33
CA LEU A 417 24.11 2.32 36.95
C LEU A 417 23.70 1.27 35.91
N ARG A 418 24.12 0.02 36.08
CA ARG A 418 23.76 -1.08 35.16
C ARG A 418 22.24 -1.26 35.00
N ALA A 419 21.46 -1.05 36.06
CA ALA A 419 20.00 -1.12 36.01
C ALA A 419 19.36 0.22 35.63
N LEU A 420 19.99 1.33 36.02
CA LEU A 420 19.47 2.68 35.83
C LEU A 420 19.59 3.16 34.38
N ILE A 421 20.69 2.81 33.70
CA ILE A 421 21.02 3.29 32.35
C ILE A 421 19.91 2.99 31.32
N PRO A 422 19.41 1.74 31.16
CA PRO A 422 18.33 1.45 30.21
C PRO A 422 17.08 2.32 30.42
N ARG A 423 16.69 2.51 31.68
CA ARG A 423 15.50 3.30 32.05
C ARG A 423 15.71 4.78 31.80
N LEU A 424 16.86 5.34 32.19
CA LEU A 424 17.18 6.74 31.90
C LEU A 424 17.25 7.03 30.40
N VAL A 425 17.77 6.10 29.61
CA VAL A 425 17.74 6.20 28.15
C VAL A 425 16.28 6.30 27.67
N ARG A 426 15.38 5.42 28.10
CA ARG A 426 13.95 5.49 27.73
C ARG A 426 13.32 6.83 28.14
N TYR A 427 13.51 7.25 29.38
CA TYR A 427 12.90 8.46 29.94
C TYR A 427 13.41 9.76 29.29
N GLN A 428 14.60 9.77 28.70
CA GLN A 428 15.07 10.90 27.87
C GLN A 428 14.25 11.11 26.60
N TYR A 429 13.39 10.18 26.20
CA TYR A 429 12.46 10.33 25.08
C TYR A 429 11.00 10.35 25.53
N ASP A 430 10.73 10.64 26.81
CA ASP A 430 9.36 10.77 27.30
C ASP A 430 8.61 11.88 26.53
N PRO A 431 7.33 11.66 26.14
CA PRO A 431 6.55 12.67 25.43
C PRO A 431 6.32 13.98 26.22
N ASP A 432 6.39 13.95 27.55
CA ASP A 432 6.35 15.15 28.39
C ASP A 432 7.74 15.79 28.45
N LYS A 433 7.83 17.00 27.87
CA LYS A 433 9.09 17.74 27.76
C LYS A 433 9.77 17.96 29.11
N ASN A 434 8.99 18.13 30.18
CA ASN A 434 9.55 18.38 31.52
C ASN A 434 10.20 17.12 32.09
N VAL A 435 9.58 15.96 31.89
CA VAL A 435 10.14 14.66 32.28
C VAL A 435 11.41 14.39 31.48
N GLN A 436 11.36 14.58 30.16
CA GLN A 436 12.51 14.44 29.27
C GLN A 436 13.68 15.32 29.72
N ASP A 437 13.44 16.61 29.99
CA ASP A 437 14.49 17.56 30.38
C ASP A 437 15.11 17.15 31.73
N ALA A 438 14.28 16.84 32.73
CA ALA A 438 14.76 16.37 34.04
C ALA A 438 15.63 15.10 33.92
N MET A 439 15.19 14.12 33.14
CA MET A 439 15.88 12.85 32.97
C MET A 439 17.17 12.99 32.14
N THR A 440 17.18 13.89 31.16
CA THR A 440 18.39 14.29 30.42
C THR A 440 19.43 14.94 31.34
N HIS A 441 18.99 15.71 32.33
CA HIS A 441 19.89 16.31 33.31
C HIS A 441 20.45 15.28 34.28
N ILE A 442 19.62 14.37 34.78
CA ILE A 442 20.07 13.24 35.60
C ILE A 442 21.11 12.44 34.81
N TRP A 443 20.84 12.12 33.54
CA TRP A 443 21.77 11.43 32.65
C TRP A 443 23.13 12.15 32.56
N LYS A 444 23.14 13.44 32.21
CA LYS A 444 24.38 14.24 32.09
C LYS A 444 25.16 14.36 33.40
N SER A 445 24.47 14.32 34.54
CA SER A 445 25.10 14.43 35.87
C SER A 445 25.73 13.10 36.30
N LEU A 446 25.15 11.98 35.89
CA LEU A 446 25.62 10.63 36.23
C LEU A 446 26.67 10.10 35.24
N ILE A 447 26.55 10.46 33.97
CA ILE A 447 27.29 9.82 32.87
C ILE A 447 28.11 10.86 32.11
N ALA A 448 29.43 10.80 32.32
CA ALA A 448 30.38 11.70 31.68
C ALA A 448 30.56 11.40 30.18
N ASP A 449 30.68 10.12 29.81
CA ASP A 449 30.73 9.68 28.40
C ASP A 449 29.42 8.96 28.05
N SER A 450 28.50 9.70 27.44
CA SER A 450 27.20 9.16 27.03
C SER A 450 27.32 8.08 25.96
N LYS A 451 28.27 8.20 25.02
CA LYS A 451 28.41 7.23 23.93
C LYS A 451 29.01 5.92 24.44
N GLY A 452 30.09 6.01 25.21
CA GLY A 452 30.71 4.85 25.85
C GLY A 452 29.74 4.08 26.74
N ALA A 453 28.93 4.78 27.56
CA ALA A 453 27.95 4.14 28.43
C ALA A 453 26.81 3.44 27.66
N ILE A 454 26.32 4.04 26.58
CA ILE A 454 25.31 3.39 25.71
C ILE A 454 25.92 2.14 25.05
N ASP A 455 27.17 2.23 24.59
CA ASP A 455 27.85 1.12 23.92
C ASP A 455 28.13 -0.05 24.87
N GLU A 456 28.56 0.23 26.11
CA GLU A 456 28.83 -0.78 27.14
C GLU A 456 27.55 -1.51 27.60
N HIS A 457 26.42 -0.79 27.66
CA HIS A 457 25.15 -1.33 28.16
C HIS A 457 24.11 -1.60 27.07
N LEU A 458 24.53 -1.64 25.80
CA LEU A 458 23.64 -1.71 24.63
C LEU A 458 22.64 -2.86 24.69
N ASP A 459 23.08 -4.07 25.06
CA ASP A 459 22.22 -5.25 25.18
C ASP A 459 21.11 -5.04 26.24
N LEU A 460 21.44 -4.43 27.38
CA LEU A 460 20.47 -4.14 28.44
C LEU A 460 19.48 -3.04 28.04
N ILE A 461 19.97 -2.04 27.29
CA ILE A 461 19.14 -0.97 26.75
C ILE A 461 18.13 -1.54 25.75
N PHE A 462 18.57 -2.40 24.83
CA PHE A 462 17.64 -3.05 23.90
C PHE A 462 16.60 -3.90 24.61
N GLU A 463 16.96 -4.69 25.63
CA GLU A 463 16.00 -5.49 26.39
C GLU A 463 14.92 -4.65 27.10
N ASP A 464 15.32 -3.53 27.73
CA ASP A 464 14.37 -2.62 28.36
C ASP A 464 13.43 -1.99 27.33
N LEU A 465 14.00 -1.37 26.29
CA LEU A 465 13.21 -0.68 25.25
C LEU A 465 12.27 -1.64 24.50
N LEU A 466 12.71 -2.86 24.20
CA LEU A 466 11.86 -3.85 23.53
C LEU A 466 10.73 -4.33 24.44
N THR A 467 11.01 -4.59 25.73
CA THR A 467 9.96 -4.91 26.71
C THR A 467 8.95 -3.76 26.84
N GLN A 468 9.44 -2.53 26.96
CA GLN A 468 8.62 -1.35 27.19
C GLN A 468 7.88 -0.86 25.95
N SER A 469 8.34 -1.22 24.74
CA SER A 469 7.60 -1.05 23.49
C SER A 469 6.29 -1.85 23.46
N GLY A 470 6.18 -2.91 24.28
CA GLY A 470 4.96 -3.70 24.49
C GLY A 470 4.16 -3.33 25.74
N SER A 471 4.50 -2.23 26.42
CA SER A 471 3.85 -1.81 27.67
C SER A 471 2.38 -1.42 27.46
N ARG A 472 1.55 -1.57 28.49
CA ARG A 472 0.17 -1.07 28.51
C ARG A 472 0.11 0.46 28.43
N LEU A 473 1.16 1.14 28.89
CA LEU A 473 1.25 2.60 28.90
C LEU A 473 1.74 3.11 27.54
N TRP A 474 0.90 3.88 26.84
CA TRP A 474 1.25 4.42 25.51
C TRP A 474 2.49 5.34 25.55
N ARG A 475 2.67 6.12 26.62
CA ARG A 475 3.85 6.99 26.82
C ARG A 475 5.15 6.20 26.77
N SER A 476 5.16 5.05 27.45
CA SER A 476 6.32 4.14 27.46
C SER A 476 6.59 3.54 26.09
N ARG A 477 5.54 3.16 25.36
CA ARG A 477 5.69 2.65 23.99
C ARG A 477 6.26 3.71 23.04
N GLU A 478 5.75 4.94 23.11
CA GLU A 478 6.23 6.07 22.32
C GLU A 478 7.70 6.38 22.59
N ALA A 479 8.05 6.57 23.86
CA ALA A 479 9.43 6.85 24.29
C ALA A 479 10.38 5.74 23.85
N SER A 480 9.97 4.48 24.00
CA SER A 480 10.79 3.33 23.60
C SER A 480 11.05 3.30 22.09
N CYS A 481 10.04 3.60 21.27
CA CYS A 481 10.20 3.64 19.82
C CYS A 481 11.14 4.77 19.38
N LEU A 482 11.03 5.96 19.99
CA LEU A 482 11.91 7.08 19.71
C LEU A 482 13.35 6.80 20.14
N ALA A 483 13.55 6.23 21.33
CA ALA A 483 14.87 5.85 21.83
C ALA A 483 15.52 4.78 20.93
N LEU A 484 14.78 3.74 20.56
CA LEU A 484 15.27 2.72 19.62
C LEU A 484 15.67 3.34 18.28
N ALA A 485 14.86 4.27 17.74
CA ALA A 485 15.15 4.90 16.46
C ALA A 485 16.50 5.65 16.46
N ASP A 486 16.81 6.33 17.57
CA ASP A 486 18.05 7.09 17.73
C ASP A 486 19.27 6.18 17.96
N ILE A 487 19.14 5.17 18.82
CA ILE A 487 20.24 4.28 19.23
C ILE A 487 20.69 3.33 18.10
N LEU A 488 19.78 2.98 17.19
CA LEU A 488 20.08 2.11 16.05
C LEU A 488 21.00 2.77 15.02
N GLN A 489 21.08 4.11 15.01
CA GLN A 489 21.86 4.82 14.02
C GLN A 489 23.36 4.47 14.14
N GLY A 490 23.95 4.02 13.03
CA GLY A 490 25.40 3.73 12.94
C GLY A 490 25.85 2.38 13.54
N ARG A 491 24.95 1.53 14.03
CA ARG A 491 25.30 0.25 14.68
C ARG A 491 25.83 -0.82 13.72
N LYS A 492 26.81 -1.60 14.14
CA LYS A 492 27.32 -2.76 13.38
C LYS A 492 26.46 -4.00 13.60
N PHE A 493 26.66 -5.04 12.78
CA PHE A 493 25.84 -6.26 12.82
C PHE A 493 25.95 -6.99 14.16
N ASP A 494 27.17 -7.21 14.64
CA ASP A 494 27.51 -7.85 15.93
C ASP A 494 26.82 -7.19 17.13
N GLN A 495 26.57 -5.88 17.05
CA GLN A 495 25.90 -5.11 18.10
C GLN A 495 24.37 -5.27 18.12
N VAL A 496 23.75 -5.68 17.01
CA VAL A 496 22.27 -5.72 16.88
C VAL A 496 21.70 -7.09 16.56
N GLU A 497 22.53 -8.05 16.15
CA GLU A 497 22.13 -9.39 15.68
C GLU A 497 21.06 -10.05 16.58
N LYS A 498 21.30 -10.09 17.89
CA LYS A 498 20.42 -10.72 18.88
C LYS A 498 19.01 -10.13 18.93
N HIS A 499 18.88 -8.84 18.60
CA HIS A 499 17.66 -8.05 18.81
C HIS A 499 16.98 -7.65 17.51
N LEU A 500 17.66 -7.75 16.36
CA LEU A 500 17.22 -7.20 15.08
C LEU A 500 15.79 -7.65 14.69
N LYS A 501 15.47 -8.94 14.86
CA LYS A 501 14.10 -9.46 14.62
C LYS A 501 13.06 -8.81 15.53
N ARG A 502 13.36 -8.70 16.83
CA ARG A 502 12.45 -8.13 17.83
C ARG A 502 12.24 -6.64 17.60
N ILE A 503 13.26 -5.92 17.14
CA ILE A 503 13.18 -4.49 16.78
C ILE A 503 12.21 -4.29 15.61
N TRP A 504 12.30 -5.09 14.56
CA TRP A 504 11.35 -5.04 13.44
C TRP A 504 9.91 -5.33 13.89
N ILE A 505 9.71 -6.36 14.73
CA ILE A 505 8.39 -6.69 15.28
C ILE A 505 7.86 -5.53 16.14
N ALA A 506 8.70 -4.90 16.96
CA ALA A 506 8.33 -3.74 17.76
C ALA A 506 7.92 -2.55 16.87
N ALA A 507 8.65 -2.29 15.78
CA ALA A 507 8.31 -1.25 14.81
C ALA A 507 6.92 -1.51 14.17
N PHE A 508 6.67 -2.73 13.69
CA PHE A 508 5.38 -3.10 13.10
C PHE A 508 4.23 -2.97 14.09
N ARG A 509 4.40 -3.43 15.34
CA ARG A 509 3.39 -3.27 16.39
C ARG A 509 3.11 -1.80 16.71
N ALA A 510 4.14 -0.97 16.77
CA ALA A 510 3.98 0.46 17.04
C ALA A 510 3.30 1.20 15.88
N MET A 511 3.55 0.81 14.63
CA MET A 511 2.86 1.36 13.45
C MET A 511 1.36 1.04 13.43
N ASP A 512 0.94 -0.06 14.06
CA ASP A 512 -0.46 -0.46 14.24
C ASP A 512 -1.04 -0.07 15.62
N ASP A 513 -0.38 0.83 16.35
CA ASP A 513 -0.85 1.23 17.67
C ASP A 513 -2.16 2.02 17.60
N ILE A 514 -2.99 1.92 18.64
CA ILE A 514 -4.25 2.66 18.76
C ILE A 514 -3.99 4.18 18.86
N LYS A 515 -2.90 4.60 19.51
CA LYS A 515 -2.53 6.01 19.70
C LYS A 515 -1.71 6.53 18.52
N GLU A 516 -2.17 7.61 17.90
CA GLU A 516 -1.49 8.24 16.75
C GLU A 516 -0.03 8.64 17.01
N THR A 517 0.26 9.19 18.19
CA THR A 517 1.63 9.63 18.53
C THR A 517 2.60 8.45 18.63
N VAL A 518 2.12 7.29 19.11
CA VAL A 518 2.87 6.03 19.08
C VAL A 518 3.05 5.53 17.64
N ARG A 519 2.04 5.63 16.78
CA ARG A 519 2.18 5.30 15.35
C ARG A 519 3.25 6.15 14.66
N ASN A 520 3.29 7.45 14.94
CA ASN A 520 4.31 8.37 14.42
C ASN A 520 5.73 8.01 14.91
N ALA A 521 5.86 7.62 16.18
CA ALA A 521 7.12 7.11 16.73
C ALA A 521 7.51 5.74 16.12
N GLY A 522 6.55 4.85 15.92
CA GLY A 522 6.72 3.56 15.26
C GLY A 522 7.18 3.70 13.80
N ASP A 523 6.65 4.66 13.06
CA ASP A 523 7.08 5.01 11.71
C ASP A 523 8.53 5.55 11.68
N ARG A 524 8.93 6.38 12.67
CA ARG A 524 10.33 6.78 12.86
C ARG A 524 11.24 5.59 13.14
N LEU A 525 10.83 4.69 14.04
CA LEU A 525 11.56 3.45 14.33
C LEU A 525 11.68 2.57 13.08
N CYS A 526 10.59 2.39 12.33
CA CYS A 526 10.57 1.61 11.10
C CYS A 526 11.57 2.17 10.07
N ARG A 527 11.63 3.50 9.89
CA ARG A 527 12.64 4.12 9.02
C ARG A 527 14.07 3.91 9.52
N ALA A 528 14.30 4.02 10.82
CA ALA A 528 15.63 3.82 11.41
C ALA A 528 16.10 2.36 11.22
N VAL A 529 15.26 1.38 11.55
CA VAL A 529 15.59 -0.04 11.36
C VAL A 529 15.69 -0.42 9.88
N ALA A 530 14.88 0.17 9.00
CA ALA A 530 15.00 -0.03 7.54
C ALA A 530 16.32 0.54 6.99
N SER A 531 16.73 1.73 7.46
CA SER A 531 18.01 2.34 7.11
C SER A 531 19.19 1.47 7.55
N LEU A 532 19.18 1.03 8.82
CA LEU A 532 20.17 0.12 9.38
C LEU A 532 20.22 -1.21 8.61
N THR A 533 19.08 -1.88 8.47
CA THR A 533 18.97 -3.17 7.75
C THR A 533 19.48 -3.05 6.33
N GLY A 534 19.16 -1.94 5.65
CA GLY A 534 19.59 -1.71 4.27
C GLY A 534 21.10 -1.68 4.15
N ARG A 535 21.79 -1.02 5.09
CA ARG A 535 23.26 -1.04 5.14
C ARG A 535 23.82 -2.40 5.55
N LEU A 536 23.23 -3.07 6.55
CA LEU A 536 23.71 -4.37 7.03
C LEU A 536 23.60 -5.46 5.98
N CYS A 537 22.60 -5.39 5.11
CA CYS A 537 22.39 -6.36 4.04
C CYS A 537 23.05 -5.97 2.71
N ASP A 538 23.67 -4.79 2.61
CA ASP A 538 24.35 -4.34 1.40
C ASP A 538 25.79 -4.87 1.37
N VAL A 539 26.10 -5.71 0.37
CA VAL A 539 27.41 -6.36 0.25
C VAL A 539 28.53 -5.41 -0.16
N SER A 540 28.20 -4.19 -0.61
CA SER A 540 29.18 -3.13 -0.86
C SER A 540 29.58 -2.37 0.42
N LEU A 541 28.76 -2.45 1.47
CA LEU A 541 28.95 -1.71 2.73
C LEU A 541 29.28 -2.64 3.92
N THR A 542 28.89 -3.90 3.85
CA THR A 542 29.03 -4.89 4.93
C THR A 542 29.66 -6.18 4.41
N PRO A 543 30.57 -6.85 5.14
CA PRO A 543 31.13 -8.13 4.72
C PRO A 543 30.06 -9.17 4.40
N VAL A 544 30.25 -9.95 3.33
CA VAL A 544 29.28 -10.93 2.84
C VAL A 544 28.76 -11.91 3.92
N PRO A 545 29.58 -12.45 4.85
CA PRO A 545 29.08 -13.33 5.91
C PRO A 545 28.07 -12.63 6.84
N GLU A 546 28.36 -11.42 7.28
CA GLU A 546 27.47 -10.62 8.13
C GLU A 546 26.20 -10.22 7.39
N ALA A 547 26.33 -9.80 6.12
CA ALA A 547 25.18 -9.46 5.28
C ALA A 547 24.24 -10.66 5.08
N ARG A 548 24.79 -11.88 4.90
CA ARG A 548 24.00 -13.11 4.82
C ARG A 548 23.27 -13.41 6.13
N GLN A 549 23.93 -13.24 7.27
CA GLN A 549 23.31 -13.45 8.58
C GLN A 549 22.20 -12.41 8.84
N ALA A 550 22.43 -11.13 8.54
CA ALA A 550 21.40 -10.09 8.62
C ALA A 550 20.19 -10.42 7.72
N MET A 551 20.43 -10.85 6.49
CA MET A 551 19.39 -11.29 5.56
C MET A 551 18.57 -12.46 6.11
N SER A 552 19.23 -13.44 6.73
CA SER A 552 18.59 -14.63 7.31
C SER A 552 17.60 -14.30 8.43
N ILE A 553 17.80 -13.18 9.11
CA ILE A 553 16.94 -12.71 10.20
C ILE A 553 15.77 -11.91 9.65
N VAL A 554 16.05 -10.98 8.73
CA VAL A 554 15.08 -9.94 8.35
C VAL A 554 14.22 -10.34 7.16
N LEU A 555 14.79 -10.94 6.12
CA LEU A 555 14.03 -11.22 4.90
C LEU A 555 12.85 -12.17 5.15
N PRO A 556 12.99 -13.30 5.87
CA PRO A 556 11.85 -14.16 6.19
C PRO A 556 10.74 -13.41 6.93
N LEU A 557 11.09 -12.56 7.91
CA LEU A 557 10.14 -11.74 8.65
C LEU A 557 9.36 -10.78 7.74
N LEU A 558 10.06 -10.08 6.84
CA LEU A 558 9.43 -9.14 5.91
C LEU A 558 8.48 -9.85 4.93
N LEU A 559 8.84 -11.04 4.45
CA LEU A 559 7.99 -11.83 3.56
C LEU A 559 6.74 -12.36 4.28
N THR A 560 6.88 -12.93 5.48
CA THR A 560 5.76 -13.62 6.17
C THR A 560 4.90 -12.71 7.04
N GLU A 561 5.49 -11.73 7.73
CA GLU A 561 4.78 -10.86 8.69
C GLU A 561 4.63 -9.41 8.18
N GLY A 562 5.43 -9.00 7.19
CA GLY A 562 5.45 -7.65 6.62
C GLY A 562 4.54 -7.48 5.40
N ILE A 563 4.88 -8.11 4.28
CA ILE A 563 4.13 -8.00 3.01
C ILE A 563 2.71 -8.56 3.12
N MET A 564 2.54 -9.64 3.87
CA MET A 564 1.22 -10.27 4.11
C MET A 564 0.43 -9.60 5.25
N ASN A 565 0.91 -8.47 5.78
CA ASN A 565 0.26 -7.77 6.88
C ASN A 565 -1.08 -7.14 6.44
N LYS A 566 -2.05 -7.04 7.36
CA LYS A 566 -3.34 -6.40 7.07
C LYS A 566 -3.23 -4.87 7.02
N VAL A 567 -2.27 -4.29 7.75
CA VAL A 567 -2.03 -2.84 7.81
C VAL A 567 -1.27 -2.38 6.58
N GLU A 568 -1.87 -1.47 5.81
CA GLU A 568 -1.33 -0.99 4.54
C GLU A 568 0.07 -0.35 4.66
N ASN A 569 0.28 0.48 5.69
CA ASN A 569 1.56 1.14 5.92
C ASN A 569 2.69 0.14 6.19
N ILE A 570 2.41 -0.94 6.94
CA ILE A 570 3.38 -2.01 7.20
C ILE A 570 3.70 -2.76 5.92
N ARG A 571 2.69 -3.09 5.11
CA ARG A 571 2.91 -3.72 3.79
C ARG A 571 3.80 -2.85 2.91
N LYS A 572 3.47 -1.57 2.75
CA LYS A 572 4.23 -0.63 1.90
C LYS A 572 5.68 -0.49 2.36
N ALA A 573 5.90 -0.34 3.67
CA ALA A 573 7.25 -0.27 4.23
C ALA A 573 8.04 -1.57 4.00
N SER A 574 7.39 -2.74 4.13
CA SER A 574 8.00 -4.05 3.90
C SER A 574 8.36 -4.27 2.44
N ILE A 575 7.47 -3.95 1.50
CA ILE A 575 7.73 -4.03 0.05
C ILE A 575 8.91 -3.14 -0.31
N THR A 576 8.88 -1.87 0.13
CA THR A 576 9.97 -0.91 -0.12
C THR A 576 11.31 -1.43 0.43
N MET A 577 11.28 -2.02 1.62
CA MET A 577 12.48 -2.60 2.23
C MET A 577 12.98 -3.80 1.45
N VAL A 578 12.11 -4.74 1.06
CA VAL A 578 12.47 -5.92 0.27
C VAL A 578 13.05 -5.55 -1.09
N THR A 579 12.48 -4.56 -1.79
CA THR A 579 13.05 -4.03 -3.04
C THR A 579 14.45 -3.45 -2.81
N LYS A 580 14.64 -2.70 -1.72
CA LYS A 580 15.96 -2.16 -1.34
C LYS A 580 16.96 -3.28 -1.01
N LEU A 581 16.52 -4.34 -0.33
CA LEU A 581 17.35 -5.52 -0.05
C LEU A 581 17.76 -6.22 -1.35
N ALA A 582 16.83 -6.46 -2.27
CA ALA A 582 17.13 -7.07 -3.56
C ALA A 582 18.18 -6.28 -4.35
N LYS A 583 18.15 -4.94 -4.26
CA LYS A 583 19.12 -4.07 -4.93
C LYS A 583 20.52 -4.10 -4.31
N GLY A 584 20.64 -4.15 -2.98
CA GLY A 584 21.93 -4.06 -2.27
C GLY A 584 22.59 -5.39 -1.94
N ALA A 585 21.81 -6.48 -1.86
CA ALA A 585 22.30 -7.74 -1.30
C ALA A 585 23.23 -8.55 -2.20
N GLY A 586 23.23 -8.32 -3.52
CA GLY A 586 24.03 -9.08 -4.48
C GLY A 586 23.92 -10.60 -4.26
N ILE A 587 25.05 -11.28 -4.10
CA ILE A 587 25.10 -12.74 -3.88
C ILE A 587 24.55 -13.21 -2.52
N ALA A 588 24.30 -12.31 -1.56
CA ALA A 588 23.79 -12.68 -0.24
C ALA A 588 22.31 -13.10 -0.27
N ILE A 589 21.55 -12.68 -1.30
CA ILE A 589 20.11 -13.00 -1.42
C ILE A 589 19.83 -14.38 -2.01
N ARG A 590 20.81 -15.00 -2.67
CA ARG A 590 20.67 -16.29 -3.38
C ARG A 590 19.94 -17.39 -2.59
N PRO A 591 20.25 -17.64 -1.30
CA PRO A 591 19.59 -18.69 -0.53
C PRO A 591 18.09 -18.49 -0.32
N TYR A 592 17.58 -17.29 -0.55
CA TYR A 592 16.18 -16.91 -0.30
C TYR A 592 15.41 -16.61 -1.58
N LEU A 593 16.03 -16.75 -2.76
CA LEU A 593 15.41 -16.41 -4.04
C LEU A 593 14.11 -17.18 -4.26
N ASN A 594 14.04 -18.45 -3.87
CA ASN A 594 12.82 -19.24 -4.02
C ASN A 594 11.63 -18.65 -3.25
N ASP A 595 11.84 -18.20 -2.01
CA ASP A 595 10.73 -17.67 -1.19
C ASP A 595 10.42 -16.22 -1.56
N LEU A 596 11.44 -15.42 -1.87
CA LEU A 596 11.30 -14.05 -2.32
C LEU A 596 10.55 -13.97 -3.66
N VAL A 597 10.99 -14.72 -4.67
CA VAL A 597 10.35 -14.73 -6.00
C VAL A 597 8.91 -15.20 -5.89
N CYS A 598 8.65 -16.27 -5.13
CA CYS A 598 7.28 -16.75 -4.94
C CYS A 598 6.39 -15.70 -4.27
N CYS A 599 6.86 -15.09 -3.17
CA CYS A 599 6.11 -14.05 -2.46
C CYS A 599 5.83 -12.84 -3.36
N MET A 600 6.81 -12.37 -4.14
CA MET A 600 6.63 -11.24 -5.05
C MET A 600 5.63 -11.56 -6.16
N LEU A 601 5.69 -12.77 -6.75
CA LEU A 601 4.74 -13.22 -7.79
C LEU A 601 3.31 -13.31 -7.27
N GLU A 602 3.10 -13.90 -6.09
CA GLU A 602 1.77 -13.97 -5.45
C GLU A 602 1.24 -12.58 -5.07
N SER A 603 2.14 -11.68 -4.67
CA SER A 603 1.82 -10.29 -4.29
C SER A 603 1.27 -9.46 -5.46
N LEU A 604 1.54 -9.84 -6.72
CA LEU A 604 1.02 -9.13 -7.90
C LEU A 604 -0.51 -9.16 -8.00
N SER A 605 -1.14 -10.23 -7.49
CA SER A 605 -2.60 -10.31 -7.39
C SER A 605 -3.12 -10.03 -5.99
N SER A 606 -2.42 -10.44 -4.92
CA SER A 606 -2.97 -10.27 -3.56
C SER A 606 -2.99 -8.82 -3.09
N LEU A 607 -2.17 -7.94 -3.68
CA LEU A 607 -2.09 -6.52 -3.35
C LEU A 607 -2.73 -5.60 -4.40
N GLU A 608 -3.47 -6.18 -5.35
CA GLU A 608 -4.20 -5.40 -6.34
C GLU A 608 -5.32 -4.57 -5.69
N ASP A 609 -5.61 -3.41 -6.28
CA ASP A 609 -6.71 -2.56 -5.83
C ASP A 609 -8.05 -3.31 -5.99
N GLN A 610 -8.80 -3.41 -4.88
CA GLN A 610 -10.12 -4.04 -4.86
C GLN A 610 -11.12 -3.35 -5.79
N GLY A 611 -10.92 -2.06 -6.11
CA GLY A 611 -11.70 -1.33 -7.09
C GLY A 611 -11.65 -1.96 -8.49
N MET A 612 -10.55 -2.59 -8.88
CA MET A 612 -10.41 -3.24 -10.20
C MET A 612 -11.34 -4.45 -10.36
N ASN A 613 -11.63 -5.17 -9.27
CA ASN A 613 -12.59 -6.27 -9.29
C ASN A 613 -14.03 -5.76 -9.51
N TYR A 614 -14.36 -4.58 -8.98
CA TYR A 614 -15.66 -3.95 -9.25
C TYR A 614 -15.80 -3.54 -10.72
N VAL A 615 -14.74 -2.98 -11.32
CA VAL A 615 -14.72 -2.61 -12.74
C VAL A 615 -14.86 -3.85 -13.62
N GLU A 616 -14.19 -4.96 -13.30
CA GLU A 616 -14.31 -6.22 -14.04
C GLU A 616 -15.75 -6.75 -14.07
N LEU A 617 -16.45 -6.75 -12.92
CA LEU A 617 -17.84 -7.19 -12.82
C LEU A 617 -18.84 -6.31 -13.60
N HIS A 618 -18.45 -5.07 -13.92
CA HIS A 618 -19.30 -4.11 -14.62
C HIS A 618 -18.79 -3.78 -16.03
N ALA A 619 -17.69 -4.40 -16.48
CA ALA A 619 -17.02 -4.07 -17.74
C ALA A 619 -17.97 -4.24 -18.95
N GLU A 620 -18.73 -5.33 -19.00
CA GLU A 620 -19.71 -5.58 -20.07
C GLU A 620 -20.82 -4.52 -20.10
N LYS A 621 -21.30 -4.07 -18.92
CA LYS A 621 -22.34 -3.04 -18.82
C LYS A 621 -21.87 -1.66 -19.27
N VAL A 622 -20.57 -1.41 -19.19
CA VAL A 622 -19.92 -0.13 -19.56
C VAL A 622 -19.29 -0.20 -20.97
N GLY A 623 -19.42 -1.33 -21.67
CA GLY A 623 -18.90 -1.52 -23.02
C GLY A 623 -17.37 -1.66 -23.11
N ILE A 624 -16.71 -2.02 -22.00
CA ILE A 624 -15.26 -2.26 -21.96
C ILE A 624 -15.00 -3.72 -22.34
N GLN A 625 -14.17 -3.95 -23.37
CA GLN A 625 -13.72 -5.29 -23.72
C GLN A 625 -12.85 -5.89 -22.60
N THR A 626 -13.19 -7.09 -22.14
CA THR A 626 -12.51 -7.81 -21.05
C THR A 626 -11.00 -7.89 -21.26
N GLU A 627 -10.54 -8.19 -22.48
CA GLU A 627 -9.13 -8.30 -22.82
C GLU A 627 -8.35 -6.98 -22.64
N LYS A 628 -8.97 -5.83 -22.90
CA LYS A 628 -8.34 -4.52 -22.67
C LYS A 628 -8.15 -4.24 -21.19
N LEU A 629 -9.13 -4.62 -20.36
CA LEU A 629 -9.05 -4.51 -18.90
C LEU A 629 -7.95 -5.41 -18.33
N GLU A 630 -7.89 -6.67 -18.78
CA GLU A 630 -6.82 -7.61 -18.40
C GLU A 630 -5.44 -7.04 -18.72
N ASN A 631 -5.24 -6.54 -19.94
CA ASN A 631 -3.95 -5.96 -20.36
C ASN A 631 -3.57 -4.74 -19.51
N LEU A 632 -4.52 -3.91 -19.10
CA LEU A 632 -4.27 -2.79 -18.18
C LEU A 632 -3.82 -3.28 -16.80
N ARG A 633 -4.51 -4.27 -16.22
CA ARG A 633 -4.15 -4.87 -14.91
C ARG A 633 -2.72 -5.42 -14.93
N ILE A 634 -2.38 -6.15 -16.00
CA ILE A 634 -1.05 -6.71 -16.21
C ILE A 634 0.00 -5.60 -16.33
N SER A 635 -0.31 -4.51 -17.05
CA SER A 635 0.59 -3.37 -17.19
C SER A 635 0.87 -2.68 -15.85
N ILE A 636 -0.17 -2.46 -15.03
CA ILE A 636 -0.03 -1.91 -13.68
C ILE A 636 0.83 -2.82 -12.81
N ALA A 637 0.58 -4.13 -12.84
CA ALA A 637 1.36 -5.12 -12.09
C ALA A 637 2.85 -5.11 -12.49
N ARG A 638 3.16 -4.98 -13.78
CA ARG A 638 4.54 -4.86 -14.28
C ARG A 638 5.23 -3.56 -13.86
N GLY A 639 4.47 -2.48 -13.64
CA GLY A 639 5.00 -1.21 -13.10
C GLY A 639 5.15 -1.19 -11.58
N SER A 640 4.89 -2.30 -10.88
CA SER A 640 4.91 -2.36 -9.42
C SER A 640 6.32 -2.61 -8.84
N PRO A 641 6.57 -2.21 -7.58
CA PRO A 641 7.82 -2.54 -6.89
C PRO A 641 8.07 -4.05 -6.76
N MET A 642 7.01 -4.86 -6.74
CA MET A 642 7.13 -6.32 -6.71
C MET A 642 7.75 -6.84 -8.01
N TRP A 643 7.35 -6.30 -9.16
CA TRP A 643 7.95 -6.68 -10.44
C TRP A 643 9.38 -6.18 -10.58
N GLU A 644 9.66 -4.93 -10.16
CA GLU A 644 11.05 -4.42 -10.08
C GLU A 644 11.94 -5.35 -9.24
N THR A 645 11.43 -5.82 -8.09
CA THR A 645 12.15 -6.76 -7.23
C THR A 645 12.43 -8.09 -7.93
N LEU A 646 11.48 -8.60 -8.74
CA LEU A 646 11.66 -9.82 -9.52
C LEU A 646 12.76 -9.67 -10.57
N GLU A 647 12.84 -8.53 -11.26
CA GLU A 647 13.90 -8.24 -12.23
C GLU A 647 15.28 -8.22 -11.56
N LEU A 648 15.39 -7.58 -10.38
CA LEU A 648 16.62 -7.59 -9.58
C LEU A 648 17.00 -9.01 -9.12
N CYS A 649 16.02 -9.85 -8.78
CA CYS A 649 16.26 -11.25 -8.41
C CYS A 649 16.86 -12.05 -9.56
N ILE A 650 16.42 -11.81 -10.80
CA ILE A 650 16.92 -12.51 -12.00
C ILE A 650 18.42 -12.25 -12.20
N ASP A 651 18.89 -11.03 -11.93
CA ASP A 651 20.29 -10.65 -12.16
C ASP A 651 21.32 -11.39 -11.29
N VAL A 652 20.88 -11.96 -10.17
CA VAL A 652 21.75 -12.64 -9.20
C VAL A 652 21.65 -14.16 -9.24
N VAL A 653 20.76 -14.73 -10.06
CA VAL A 653 20.57 -16.18 -10.19
C VAL A 653 21.85 -16.87 -10.68
N ASP A 654 22.17 -18.02 -10.06
CA ASP A 654 23.22 -18.95 -10.48
C ASP A 654 22.67 -20.40 -10.56
N SER A 655 23.50 -21.35 -10.99
CA SER A 655 23.09 -22.76 -11.17
C SER A 655 22.54 -23.41 -9.88
N PRO A 656 23.18 -23.26 -8.69
CA PRO A 656 22.60 -23.76 -7.45
C PRO A 656 21.26 -23.12 -7.07
N SER A 657 21.10 -21.81 -7.32
CA SER A 657 19.83 -21.13 -7.07
C SER A 657 18.72 -21.63 -8.01
N LEU A 658 19.06 -21.99 -9.26
CA LEU A 658 18.09 -22.57 -10.20
C LEU A 658 17.53 -23.92 -9.71
N GLU A 659 18.38 -24.77 -9.12
CA GLU A 659 17.95 -26.07 -8.58
C GLU A 659 16.88 -25.94 -7.49
N LEU A 660 16.91 -24.85 -6.72
CA LEU A 660 15.92 -24.55 -5.68
C LEU A 660 14.71 -23.76 -6.22
N LEU A 661 14.95 -22.83 -7.15
CA LEU A 661 13.92 -21.92 -7.67
C LEU A 661 12.96 -22.61 -8.65
N VAL A 662 13.48 -23.42 -9.59
CA VAL A 662 12.66 -24.06 -10.63
C VAL A 662 11.55 -24.95 -10.06
N PRO A 663 11.79 -25.82 -9.05
CA PRO A 663 10.71 -26.61 -8.43
C PRO A 663 9.61 -25.74 -7.81
N ARG A 664 9.96 -24.59 -7.25
CA ARG A 664 9.01 -23.67 -6.61
C ARG A 664 8.20 -22.87 -7.64
N LEU A 665 8.83 -22.45 -8.74
CA LEU A 665 8.10 -21.92 -9.90
C LEU A 665 7.16 -22.98 -10.47
N ALA A 666 7.61 -24.23 -10.60
CA ALA A 666 6.77 -25.32 -11.08
C ALA A 666 5.55 -25.59 -10.19
N GLN A 667 5.66 -25.35 -8.88
CA GLN A 667 4.52 -25.37 -7.97
C GLN A 667 3.57 -24.19 -8.25
N LEU A 668 4.08 -22.97 -8.37
CA LEU A 668 3.27 -21.79 -8.66
C LEU A 668 2.56 -21.85 -10.01
N VAL A 669 3.16 -22.46 -11.02
CA VAL A 669 2.51 -22.74 -12.31
C VAL A 669 1.25 -23.60 -12.14
N ARG A 670 1.18 -24.44 -11.09
CA ARG A 670 -0.02 -25.26 -10.78
C ARG A 670 -0.96 -24.59 -9.78
N SER A 671 -0.43 -23.97 -8.73
CA SER A 671 -1.22 -23.49 -7.59
C SER A 671 -1.50 -21.99 -7.59
N GLY A 672 -0.79 -21.21 -8.42
CA GLY A 672 -0.95 -19.75 -8.47
C GLY A 672 -2.35 -19.36 -8.94
N ILE A 673 -2.96 -18.40 -8.25
CA ILE A 673 -4.32 -17.90 -8.50
C ILE A 673 -4.24 -16.39 -8.77
N GLY A 674 -5.13 -15.88 -9.62
CA GLY A 674 -5.22 -14.46 -9.98
C GLY A 674 -4.45 -14.13 -11.26
N LEU A 675 -5.03 -13.28 -12.10
CA LEU A 675 -4.50 -12.95 -13.43
C LEU A 675 -3.04 -12.49 -13.39
N ASN A 676 -2.73 -11.52 -12.53
CA ASN A 676 -1.39 -10.94 -12.44
C ASN A 676 -0.35 -11.95 -11.93
N THR A 677 -0.71 -12.82 -10.98
CA THR A 677 0.17 -13.93 -10.55
C THR A 677 0.41 -14.91 -11.70
N ARG A 678 -0.64 -15.37 -12.40
CA ARG A 678 -0.52 -16.33 -13.52
C ARG A 678 0.39 -15.78 -14.63
N VAL A 679 0.07 -14.59 -15.11
CA VAL A 679 0.83 -13.89 -16.15
C VAL A 679 2.25 -13.54 -15.66
N GLY A 680 2.38 -13.13 -14.40
CA GLY A 680 3.65 -12.83 -13.75
C GLY A 680 4.58 -14.04 -13.72
N VAL A 681 4.08 -15.21 -13.31
CA VAL A 681 4.85 -16.47 -13.28
C VAL A 681 5.36 -16.82 -14.67
N ALA A 682 4.49 -16.77 -15.69
CA ALA A 682 4.86 -17.09 -17.07
C ALA A 682 5.93 -16.12 -17.63
N ASN A 683 5.75 -14.82 -17.39
CA ASN A 683 6.71 -13.80 -17.80
C ASN A 683 8.04 -13.92 -17.05
N PHE A 684 8.00 -14.23 -15.75
CA PHE A 684 9.20 -14.42 -14.95
C PHE A 684 9.99 -15.64 -15.45
N ILE A 685 9.32 -16.75 -15.75
CA ILE A 685 9.97 -17.91 -16.39
C ILE A 685 10.61 -17.48 -17.72
N SER A 686 9.90 -16.73 -18.56
CA SER A 686 10.44 -16.25 -19.84
C SER A 686 11.72 -15.42 -19.66
N LEU A 687 11.71 -14.44 -18.74
CA LEU A 687 12.86 -13.59 -18.44
C LEU A 687 14.01 -14.36 -17.77
N LEU A 688 13.70 -15.28 -16.85
CA LEU A 688 14.68 -16.14 -16.21
C LEU A 688 15.41 -16.98 -17.25
N VAL A 689 14.68 -17.63 -18.15
CA VAL A 689 15.25 -18.46 -19.23
C VAL A 689 16.12 -17.61 -20.17
N GLN A 690 15.66 -16.40 -20.51
CA GLN A 690 16.44 -15.47 -21.32
C GLN A 690 17.75 -15.07 -20.63
N LYS A 691 17.74 -14.87 -19.31
CA LYS A 691 18.92 -14.47 -18.52
C LYS A 691 19.92 -15.61 -18.36
N VAL A 692 19.47 -16.79 -17.93
CA VAL A 692 20.36 -17.91 -17.58
C VAL A 692 20.82 -18.69 -18.81
N GLY A 693 20.12 -18.57 -19.94
CA GLY A 693 20.51 -19.15 -21.22
C GLY A 693 20.69 -20.67 -21.13
N VAL A 694 21.90 -21.15 -21.44
CA VAL A 694 22.20 -22.59 -21.52
C VAL A 694 22.05 -23.34 -20.18
N ASP A 695 22.13 -22.63 -19.05
CA ASP A 695 22.03 -23.23 -17.72
C ASP A 695 20.62 -23.77 -17.43
N ILE A 696 19.61 -23.40 -18.24
CA ILE A 696 18.26 -23.96 -18.10
C ILE A 696 18.15 -25.41 -18.61
N LYS A 697 19.09 -25.89 -19.43
CA LYS A 697 19.01 -27.21 -20.10
C LYS A 697 18.62 -28.38 -19.19
N PRO A 698 19.12 -28.52 -17.95
CA PRO A 698 18.72 -29.61 -17.06
C PRO A 698 17.23 -29.61 -16.70
N PHE A 699 16.57 -28.45 -16.80
CA PHE A 699 15.21 -28.23 -16.35
C PHE A 699 14.16 -28.20 -17.48
N THR A 700 14.59 -28.12 -18.74
CA THR A 700 13.71 -27.96 -19.91
C THR A 700 12.65 -29.06 -20.00
N GLY A 701 13.04 -30.32 -19.81
CA GLY A 701 12.12 -31.46 -19.85
C GLY A 701 11.01 -31.39 -18.80
N THR A 702 11.32 -30.90 -17.60
CA THR A 702 10.34 -30.73 -16.51
C THR A 702 9.43 -29.54 -16.79
N LEU A 703 10.00 -28.42 -17.24
CA LEU A 703 9.25 -27.20 -17.53
C LEU A 703 8.30 -27.37 -18.72
N LEU A 704 8.74 -27.99 -19.82
CA LEU A 704 7.90 -28.20 -21.01
C LEU A 704 6.71 -29.13 -20.72
N LYS A 705 6.93 -30.22 -19.99
CA LYS A 705 5.86 -31.12 -19.54
C LYS A 705 4.83 -30.44 -18.64
N LEU A 706 5.24 -29.37 -17.97
CA LEU A 706 4.39 -28.59 -17.08
C LEU A 706 3.64 -27.47 -17.79
N LEU A 707 4.31 -26.74 -18.69
CA LEU A 707 3.76 -25.54 -19.33
C LEU A 707 2.72 -25.88 -20.39
N LEU A 708 2.93 -26.94 -21.18
CA LEU A 708 1.98 -27.33 -22.24
C LEU A 708 0.56 -27.57 -21.70
N PRO A 709 0.33 -28.43 -20.68
CA PRO A 709 -1.01 -28.61 -20.11
C PRO A 709 -1.62 -27.32 -19.57
N VAL A 710 -0.81 -26.46 -18.95
CA VAL A 710 -1.29 -25.19 -18.39
C VAL A 710 -1.85 -24.27 -19.48
N VAL A 711 -1.19 -24.17 -20.64
CA VAL A 711 -1.71 -23.36 -21.76
C VAL A 711 -3.08 -23.86 -22.23
N LYS A 712 -3.33 -25.17 -22.14
CA LYS A 712 -4.67 -25.73 -22.39
C LYS A 712 -5.65 -25.24 -21.33
N ASP A 713 -5.32 -25.42 -20.06
CA ASP A 713 -6.24 -25.17 -18.93
C ASP A 713 -6.53 -23.67 -18.67
N GLU A 714 -5.68 -22.76 -19.15
CA GLU A 714 -5.88 -21.32 -18.99
C GLU A 714 -7.17 -20.82 -19.65
N ARG A 715 -7.97 -20.05 -18.90
CA ARG A 715 -9.20 -19.41 -19.38
C ARG A 715 -8.97 -18.02 -19.96
N SER A 716 -8.08 -17.24 -19.35
CA SER A 716 -7.74 -15.90 -19.82
C SER A 716 -6.86 -15.99 -21.06
N ALA A 717 -7.23 -15.27 -22.14
CA ALA A 717 -6.43 -15.22 -23.35
C ALA A 717 -5.03 -14.62 -23.09
N SER A 718 -4.94 -13.64 -22.20
CA SER A 718 -3.69 -12.97 -21.82
C SER A 718 -2.76 -13.92 -21.06
N SER A 719 -3.31 -14.67 -20.10
CA SER A 719 -2.59 -15.72 -19.37
C SER A 719 -2.12 -16.85 -20.28
N LYS A 720 -3.01 -17.33 -21.17
CA LYS A 720 -2.70 -18.36 -22.17
C LYS A 720 -1.55 -17.96 -23.07
N ARG A 721 -1.57 -16.72 -23.60
CA ARG A 721 -0.47 -16.15 -24.40
C ARG A 721 0.83 -16.05 -23.62
N ALA A 722 0.79 -15.62 -22.35
CA ALA A 722 1.99 -15.52 -21.51
C ALA A 722 2.63 -16.90 -21.26
N PHE A 723 1.85 -17.92 -20.91
CA PHE A 723 2.37 -19.28 -20.71
C PHE A 723 2.84 -19.94 -22.01
N ALA A 724 2.20 -19.66 -23.14
CA ALA A 724 2.67 -20.11 -24.44
C ALA A 724 4.03 -19.51 -24.80
N ASN A 725 4.24 -18.23 -24.50
CA ASN A 725 5.55 -17.59 -24.64
C ASN A 725 6.59 -18.21 -23.69
N ALA A 726 6.23 -18.48 -22.43
CA ALA A 726 7.13 -19.17 -21.50
C ALA A 726 7.53 -20.56 -22.03
N CYS A 727 6.57 -21.30 -22.61
CA CYS A 727 6.81 -22.59 -23.25
C CYS A 727 7.80 -22.45 -24.43
N ALA A 728 7.61 -21.42 -25.27
CA ALA A 728 8.51 -21.11 -26.38
C ALA A 728 9.94 -20.77 -25.90
N MET A 729 10.11 -20.06 -24.78
CA MET A 729 11.43 -19.69 -24.26
C MET A 729 12.20 -20.93 -23.84
N VAL A 730 11.51 -21.84 -23.16
CA VAL A 730 12.09 -23.10 -22.72
C VAL A 730 12.40 -24.00 -23.93
N LEU A 731 11.53 -24.01 -24.95
CA LEU A 731 11.72 -24.79 -26.19
C LEU A 731 13.04 -24.46 -26.89
N LYS A 732 13.46 -23.18 -26.89
CA LYS A 732 14.72 -22.73 -27.50
C LYS A 732 15.97 -23.47 -26.99
N TYR A 733 15.91 -24.00 -25.77
CA TYR A 733 17.03 -24.73 -25.14
C TYR A 733 16.77 -26.23 -24.98
N ALA A 734 15.63 -26.72 -25.47
CA ALA A 734 15.26 -28.12 -25.35
C ALA A 734 16.16 -29.03 -26.21
N ALA A 735 16.36 -30.27 -25.76
CA ALA A 735 17.01 -31.27 -26.60
C ALA A 735 16.12 -31.62 -27.81
N PRO A 736 16.67 -32.03 -28.96
CA PRO A 736 15.87 -32.33 -30.16
C PRO A 736 14.72 -33.32 -29.91
N SER A 737 14.94 -34.37 -29.12
CA SER A 737 13.89 -35.34 -28.77
C SER A 737 12.76 -34.75 -27.91
N GLN A 738 13.08 -33.78 -27.06
CA GLN A 738 12.08 -33.06 -26.26
C GLN A 738 11.31 -32.06 -27.13
N ALA A 739 12.01 -31.34 -28.02
CA ALA A 739 11.40 -30.40 -28.96
C ALA A 739 10.44 -31.11 -29.91
N GLN A 740 10.88 -32.22 -30.53
CA GLN A 740 10.06 -33.06 -31.38
C GLN A 740 8.76 -33.49 -30.67
N LYS A 741 8.90 -34.09 -29.49
CA LYS A 741 7.74 -34.53 -28.72
C LYS A 741 6.79 -33.38 -28.39
N LEU A 742 7.30 -32.24 -27.94
CA LEU A 742 6.46 -31.07 -27.61
C LEU A 742 5.70 -30.56 -28.85
N ILE A 743 6.38 -30.47 -29.99
CA ILE A 743 5.79 -29.95 -31.23
C ILE A 743 4.74 -30.92 -31.77
N GLU A 744 4.99 -32.23 -31.74
CA GLU A 744 4.01 -33.26 -32.08
C GLU A 744 2.81 -33.22 -31.13
N ASP A 745 3.05 -33.17 -29.80
CA ASP A 745 1.99 -33.06 -28.79
C ASP A 745 1.17 -31.77 -28.99
N THR A 746 1.81 -30.65 -29.38
CA THR A 746 1.14 -29.38 -29.69
C THR A 746 0.33 -29.50 -30.98
N ALA A 747 0.91 -30.03 -32.06
CA ALA A 747 0.26 -30.21 -33.35
C ALA A 747 -0.98 -31.10 -33.21
N ASN A 748 -0.94 -32.14 -32.38
CA ASN A 748 -2.08 -33.02 -32.12
C ASN A 748 -3.28 -32.31 -31.49
N LEU A 749 -3.10 -31.14 -30.85
CA LEU A 749 -4.21 -30.38 -30.27
C LEU A 749 -5.16 -29.79 -31.33
N HIS A 750 -4.76 -29.71 -32.60
CA HIS A 750 -5.60 -29.20 -33.68
C HIS A 750 -6.86 -30.04 -33.96
N SER A 751 -6.88 -31.30 -33.51
CA SER A 751 -8.02 -32.20 -33.64
C SER A 751 -8.83 -32.34 -32.34
N GLY A 752 -8.41 -31.62 -31.28
CA GLY A 752 -9.08 -31.60 -29.99
C GLY A 752 -10.32 -30.72 -29.95
N ASP A 753 -10.78 -30.41 -28.74
CA ASP A 753 -11.88 -29.49 -28.53
C ASP A 753 -11.53 -28.04 -28.93
N ARG A 754 -12.52 -27.15 -28.86
CA ARG A 754 -12.34 -25.73 -29.22
C ARG A 754 -11.16 -25.07 -28.49
N ASN A 755 -10.96 -25.41 -27.23
CA ASN A 755 -9.94 -24.80 -26.39
C ASN A 755 -8.53 -25.34 -26.72
N ASP A 756 -8.43 -26.64 -27.01
CA ASP A 756 -7.22 -27.30 -27.49
C ASP A 756 -6.76 -26.71 -28.82
N GLN A 757 -7.69 -26.46 -29.75
CA GLN A 757 -7.39 -25.84 -31.05
C GLN A 757 -6.87 -24.40 -30.91
N ILE A 758 -7.47 -23.61 -30.00
CA ILE A 758 -6.98 -22.25 -29.69
C ILE A 758 -5.59 -22.31 -29.03
N ALA A 759 -5.39 -23.24 -28.08
CA ALA A 759 -4.10 -23.43 -27.44
C ALA A 759 -3.02 -23.83 -28.46
N CYS A 760 -3.35 -24.71 -29.41
CA CYS A 760 -2.48 -25.10 -30.52
C CYS A 760 -2.01 -23.87 -31.32
N ALA A 761 -2.95 -23.05 -31.80
CA ALA A 761 -2.63 -21.86 -32.59
C ALA A 761 -1.76 -20.87 -31.80
N ILE A 762 -2.09 -20.60 -30.53
CA ILE A 762 -1.33 -19.67 -29.68
C ILE A 762 0.09 -20.21 -29.38
N LEU A 763 0.24 -21.51 -29.14
CA LEU A 763 1.54 -22.15 -28.93
C LEU A 763 2.40 -22.06 -30.19
N LEU A 764 1.86 -22.46 -31.35
CA LEU A 764 2.58 -22.39 -32.62
C LEU A 764 2.98 -20.95 -32.95
N LYS A 765 2.10 -19.97 -32.71
CA LYS A 765 2.43 -18.54 -32.87
C LYS A 765 3.59 -18.11 -31.97
N SER A 766 3.60 -18.57 -30.71
CA SER A 766 4.66 -18.25 -29.76
C SER A 766 5.99 -18.96 -30.10
N TYR A 767 5.92 -20.21 -30.57
CA TYR A 767 7.08 -20.95 -31.03
C TYR A 767 7.69 -20.28 -32.26
N ALA A 768 6.86 -19.84 -33.21
CA ALA A 768 7.30 -19.16 -34.42
C ALA A 768 7.93 -17.80 -34.12
N SER A 769 7.38 -17.05 -33.17
CA SER A 769 7.92 -15.73 -32.82
C SER A 769 9.24 -15.79 -32.06
N THR A 770 9.47 -16.82 -31.24
CA THR A 770 10.61 -16.78 -30.30
C THR A 770 11.54 -17.99 -30.31
N ALA A 771 11.08 -19.12 -30.81
CA ALA A 771 11.88 -20.34 -31.01
C ALA A 771 11.93 -20.74 -32.49
N ALA A 772 11.89 -19.76 -33.41
CA ALA A 772 11.86 -19.97 -34.85
C ALA A 772 12.95 -20.94 -35.34
N ASP A 773 14.20 -20.77 -34.87
CA ASP A 773 15.32 -21.64 -35.24
C ASP A 773 15.08 -23.11 -34.89
N THR A 774 14.39 -23.37 -33.78
CA THR A 774 14.01 -24.74 -33.38
C THR A 774 12.81 -25.21 -34.18
N LEU A 775 11.79 -24.37 -34.35
CA LEU A 775 10.54 -24.69 -35.04
C LEU A 775 10.74 -25.00 -36.53
N ASN A 776 11.68 -24.30 -37.20
CA ASN A 776 12.01 -24.47 -38.62
C ASN A 776 12.38 -25.92 -38.98
N GLY A 777 12.93 -26.68 -38.02
CA GLY A 777 13.24 -28.10 -38.19
C GLY A 777 12.02 -29.03 -38.24
N TYR A 778 10.82 -28.52 -37.92
CA TYR A 778 9.60 -29.31 -37.77
C TYR A 778 8.44 -28.83 -38.66
N HIS A 779 8.75 -28.11 -39.74
CA HIS A 779 7.74 -27.65 -40.71
C HIS A 779 6.90 -28.78 -41.31
N ALA A 780 7.48 -29.97 -41.52
CA ALA A 780 6.75 -31.15 -41.99
C ALA A 780 5.60 -31.56 -41.05
N VAL A 781 5.68 -31.24 -39.75
CA VAL A 781 4.63 -31.53 -38.77
C VAL A 781 3.62 -30.37 -38.67
N ILE A 782 4.10 -29.12 -38.61
CA ILE A 782 3.23 -27.98 -38.30
C ILE A 782 2.54 -27.39 -39.53
N VAL A 783 3.17 -27.39 -40.70
CA VAL A 783 2.60 -26.77 -41.91
C VAL A 783 1.29 -27.45 -42.32
N PRO A 784 1.17 -28.80 -42.33
CA PRO A 784 -0.10 -29.47 -42.57
C PRO A 784 -1.20 -29.01 -41.63
N VAL A 785 -0.90 -28.95 -40.33
CA VAL A 785 -1.85 -28.54 -39.29
C VAL A 785 -2.31 -27.11 -39.48
N ILE A 786 -1.36 -26.18 -39.72
CA ILE A 786 -1.67 -24.77 -39.93
C ILE A 786 -2.54 -24.64 -41.18
N PHE A 787 -2.16 -25.26 -42.29
CA PHE A 787 -2.88 -25.18 -43.57
C PHE A 787 -4.34 -25.64 -43.44
N VAL A 788 -4.56 -26.85 -42.92
CA VAL A 788 -5.88 -27.47 -42.83
C VAL A 788 -6.77 -26.74 -41.82
N SER A 789 -6.21 -26.26 -40.71
CA SER A 789 -7.00 -25.62 -39.64
C SER A 789 -7.49 -24.20 -40.00
N ARG A 790 -6.98 -23.59 -41.09
CA ARG A 790 -7.55 -22.34 -41.65
C ARG A 790 -9.00 -22.50 -42.12
N PHE A 791 -9.39 -23.72 -42.43
CA PHE A 791 -10.73 -24.06 -42.92
C PHE A 791 -11.67 -24.55 -41.81
N GLU A 792 -11.34 -24.28 -40.54
CA GLU A 792 -12.25 -24.53 -39.43
C GLU A 792 -13.52 -23.69 -39.52
N ASP A 793 -14.64 -24.27 -39.10
CA ASP A 793 -15.95 -23.60 -39.13
C ASP A 793 -16.02 -22.44 -38.10
N ASP A 794 -15.32 -22.57 -36.97
CA ASP A 794 -15.20 -21.51 -35.97
C ASP A 794 -14.32 -20.37 -36.53
N LYS A 795 -14.92 -19.18 -36.68
CA LYS A 795 -14.26 -17.98 -37.23
C LYS A 795 -13.09 -17.48 -36.38
N ILE A 796 -13.08 -17.75 -35.08
CA ILE A 796 -11.96 -17.40 -34.21
C ILE A 796 -10.79 -18.34 -34.48
N ILE A 797 -11.05 -19.65 -34.58
CA ILE A 797 -9.99 -20.64 -34.81
C ILE A 797 -9.39 -20.47 -36.22
N SER A 798 -10.25 -20.43 -37.25
CA SER A 798 -9.79 -20.19 -38.63
C SER A 798 -9.03 -18.86 -38.76
N GLY A 799 -9.49 -17.79 -38.10
CA GLY A 799 -8.78 -16.51 -38.04
C GLY A 799 -7.38 -16.63 -37.43
N LEU A 800 -7.23 -17.31 -36.30
CA LEU A 800 -5.93 -17.52 -35.65
C LEU A 800 -4.95 -18.29 -36.54
N TYR A 801 -5.42 -19.33 -37.24
CA TYR A 801 -4.57 -20.09 -38.16
C TYR A 801 -4.31 -19.35 -39.47
N GLN A 802 -5.22 -18.49 -39.91
CA GLN A 802 -5.03 -17.62 -41.07
C GLN A 802 -3.91 -16.62 -40.80
N GLU A 803 -3.94 -15.93 -39.65
CA GLU A 803 -2.84 -15.06 -39.22
C GLU A 803 -1.52 -15.83 -39.13
N LEU A 804 -1.54 -17.00 -38.49
CA LEU A 804 -0.34 -17.83 -38.34
C LEU A 804 0.25 -18.26 -39.69
N TRP A 805 -0.59 -18.52 -40.68
CA TRP A 805 -0.15 -18.83 -42.04
C TRP A 805 0.47 -17.61 -42.73
N GLU A 806 -0.21 -16.47 -42.69
CA GLU A 806 0.24 -15.23 -43.33
C GLU A 806 1.56 -14.71 -42.72
N ASP A 807 1.72 -14.82 -41.40
CA ASP A 807 2.91 -14.36 -40.68
C ASP A 807 4.17 -15.22 -40.98
N ASN A 808 3.99 -16.50 -41.34
CA ASN A 808 5.10 -17.46 -41.41
C ASN A 808 5.36 -18.07 -42.79
N MET A 809 4.40 -18.00 -43.72
CA MET A 809 4.52 -18.63 -45.04
C MET A 809 4.70 -17.56 -46.12
N SER A 810 5.88 -17.54 -46.75
CA SER A 810 6.25 -16.53 -47.74
C SER A 810 5.51 -16.67 -49.08
N SER A 811 5.41 -17.89 -49.61
CA SER A 811 4.69 -18.20 -50.85
C SER A 811 3.81 -19.42 -50.67
N GLU A 812 2.49 -19.25 -50.87
CA GLU A 812 1.50 -20.32 -50.72
C GLU A 812 1.81 -21.49 -51.67
N ARG A 813 2.08 -21.23 -52.95
CA ARG A 813 2.40 -22.29 -53.92
C ARG A 813 3.64 -23.10 -53.52
N VAL A 814 4.75 -22.42 -53.20
CA VAL A 814 6.03 -23.10 -52.90
C VAL A 814 5.91 -23.93 -51.62
N THR A 815 5.28 -23.37 -50.59
CA THR A 815 5.07 -24.06 -49.31
C THR A 815 4.21 -25.31 -49.48
N LEU A 816 3.10 -25.21 -50.21
CA LEU A 816 2.20 -26.34 -50.45
C LEU A 816 2.85 -27.43 -51.30
N GLN A 817 3.72 -27.07 -52.26
CA GLN A 817 4.49 -28.06 -53.02
C GLN A 817 5.53 -28.79 -52.15
N LEU A 818 6.20 -28.06 -51.25
CA LEU A 818 7.26 -28.61 -50.41
C LEU A 818 6.73 -29.64 -49.39
N TYR A 819 5.59 -29.38 -48.78
CA TYR A 819 4.97 -30.24 -47.74
C TYR A 819 3.73 -30.99 -48.24
N LEU A 820 3.62 -31.20 -49.55
CA LEU A 820 2.42 -31.77 -50.17
C LEU A 820 2.07 -33.15 -49.60
N GLY A 821 3.07 -34.01 -49.40
CA GLY A 821 2.86 -35.37 -48.93
C GLY A 821 2.26 -35.42 -47.52
N GLU A 822 2.79 -34.61 -46.62
CA GLU A 822 2.32 -34.48 -45.25
C GLU A 822 0.93 -33.82 -45.19
N ILE A 823 0.68 -32.79 -46.00
CA ILE A 823 -0.64 -32.15 -46.12
C ILE A 823 -1.69 -33.15 -46.60
N VAL A 824 -1.39 -33.90 -47.66
CA VAL A 824 -2.31 -34.92 -48.21
C VAL A 824 -2.60 -36.01 -47.19
N THR A 825 -1.59 -36.42 -46.42
CA THR A 825 -1.76 -37.41 -45.35
C THR A 825 -2.77 -36.92 -44.30
N LEU A 826 -2.60 -35.68 -43.80
CA LEU A 826 -3.51 -35.11 -42.81
C LEU A 826 -4.93 -34.88 -43.38
N ILE A 827 -5.05 -34.44 -44.64
CA ILE A 827 -6.34 -34.31 -45.31
C ILE A 827 -7.04 -35.68 -45.41
N ASN A 828 -6.31 -36.73 -45.74
CA ASN A 828 -6.86 -38.08 -45.85
C ASN A 828 -7.38 -38.60 -44.51
N GLU A 829 -6.65 -38.37 -43.41
CA GLU A 829 -7.13 -38.63 -42.05
C GLU A 829 -8.39 -37.81 -41.75
N GLY A 830 -8.42 -36.54 -42.16
CA GLY A 830 -9.56 -35.65 -41.97
C GLY A 830 -10.83 -36.12 -42.70
N ILE A 831 -10.70 -36.62 -43.93
CA ILE A 831 -11.80 -37.16 -44.75
C ILE A 831 -12.32 -38.49 -44.18
N THR A 832 -11.42 -39.35 -43.69
CA THR A 832 -11.78 -40.66 -43.13
C THR A 832 -12.23 -40.62 -41.66
N SER A 833 -12.11 -39.45 -41.00
CA SER A 833 -12.55 -39.20 -39.63
C SER A 833 -14.06 -39.44 -39.43
N SER A 834 -14.48 -39.73 -38.20
CA SER A 834 -15.91 -39.77 -37.84
C SER A 834 -16.53 -38.38 -37.70
N SER A 835 -15.73 -37.31 -37.61
CA SER A 835 -16.21 -35.93 -37.42
C SER A 835 -16.60 -35.27 -38.75
N TRP A 836 -17.84 -34.78 -38.87
CA TRP A 836 -18.31 -34.08 -40.06
C TRP A 836 -17.58 -32.75 -40.31
N ALA A 837 -17.27 -32.00 -39.25
CA ALA A 837 -16.47 -30.78 -39.35
C ALA A 837 -15.06 -31.07 -39.92
N SER A 838 -14.45 -32.19 -39.49
CA SER A 838 -13.16 -32.63 -40.02
C SER A 838 -13.23 -32.95 -41.51
N LYS A 839 -14.29 -33.63 -41.97
CA LYS A 839 -14.51 -33.91 -43.40
C LYS A 839 -14.68 -32.63 -44.20
N LYS A 840 -15.45 -31.70 -43.67
CA LYS A 840 -15.74 -30.41 -44.31
C LYS A 840 -14.46 -29.59 -44.51
N LYS A 841 -13.68 -29.36 -43.45
CA LYS A 841 -12.42 -28.60 -43.54
C LYS A 841 -11.38 -29.28 -44.44
N ALA A 842 -11.28 -30.61 -44.39
CA ALA A 842 -10.38 -31.37 -45.26
C ALA A 842 -10.80 -31.24 -46.74
N SER A 843 -12.10 -31.21 -47.02
CA SER A 843 -12.62 -30.99 -48.37
C SER A 843 -12.28 -29.59 -48.90
N GLN A 844 -12.47 -28.56 -48.06
CA GLN A 844 -12.11 -27.18 -48.41
C GLN A 844 -10.59 -27.03 -48.62
N ALA A 845 -9.77 -27.76 -47.84
CA ALA A 845 -8.34 -27.85 -48.04
C ALA A 845 -7.97 -28.47 -49.41
N ILE A 846 -8.69 -29.51 -49.87
CA ILE A 846 -8.51 -30.08 -51.22
C ILE A 846 -8.87 -29.06 -52.30
N CYS A 847 -9.98 -28.33 -52.14
CA CYS A 847 -10.35 -27.25 -53.06
C CYS A 847 -9.21 -26.24 -53.20
N LYS A 848 -8.66 -25.78 -52.06
CA LYS A 848 -7.58 -24.80 -52.07
C LYS A 848 -6.28 -25.37 -52.65
N LEU A 849 -5.93 -26.63 -52.35
CA LEU A 849 -4.78 -27.29 -52.97
C LEU A 849 -4.93 -27.37 -54.48
N SER A 850 -6.11 -27.74 -54.96
CA SER A 850 -6.42 -27.84 -56.39
C SER A 850 -6.31 -26.49 -57.08
N GLU A 851 -6.89 -25.44 -56.48
CA GLU A 851 -6.83 -24.06 -56.96
C GLU A 851 -5.39 -23.54 -57.06
N VAL A 852 -4.57 -23.78 -56.03
CA VAL A 852 -3.20 -23.24 -55.99
C VAL A 852 -2.25 -24.09 -56.83
N LEU A 853 -2.28 -25.41 -56.71
CA LEU A 853 -1.28 -26.29 -57.34
C LEU A 853 -1.63 -26.73 -58.76
N GLY A 854 -2.92 -26.80 -59.11
CA GLY A 854 -3.38 -27.34 -60.38
C GLY A 854 -2.79 -28.73 -60.66
N GLU A 855 -2.23 -28.90 -61.85
CA GLU A 855 -1.62 -30.17 -62.30
C GLU A 855 -0.47 -30.67 -61.42
N SER A 856 0.16 -29.80 -60.61
CA SER A 856 1.23 -30.22 -59.69
C SER A 856 0.75 -31.19 -58.59
N LEU A 857 -0.57 -31.29 -58.36
CA LEU A 857 -1.19 -32.23 -57.42
C LEU A 857 -1.19 -33.69 -57.95
N SER A 858 -0.82 -33.90 -59.22
CA SER A 858 -0.84 -35.19 -59.92
C SER A 858 -0.07 -36.31 -59.24
N SER A 859 0.90 -36.05 -58.37
CA SER A 859 1.61 -37.11 -57.64
C SER A 859 0.78 -37.75 -56.52
N HIS A 860 -0.23 -37.04 -56.00
CA HIS A 860 -1.01 -37.44 -54.83
C HIS A 860 -2.52 -37.56 -55.09
N HIS A 861 -2.97 -37.27 -56.33
CA HIS A 861 -4.39 -37.27 -56.70
C HIS A 861 -5.12 -38.58 -56.36
N ASN A 862 -4.48 -39.75 -56.54
CA ASN A 862 -5.14 -41.04 -56.36
C ASN A 862 -5.58 -41.28 -54.91
N VAL A 863 -4.78 -40.85 -53.93
CA VAL A 863 -5.12 -40.97 -52.50
C VAL A 863 -6.34 -40.11 -52.17
N LEU A 864 -6.31 -38.83 -52.58
CA LEU A 864 -7.42 -37.90 -52.35
C LEU A 864 -8.70 -38.37 -53.06
N LEU A 865 -8.59 -38.79 -54.32
CA LEU A 865 -9.71 -39.26 -55.12
C LEU A 865 -10.38 -40.48 -54.50
N THR A 866 -9.59 -41.48 -54.11
CA THR A 866 -10.11 -42.71 -53.50
C THR A 866 -10.89 -42.40 -52.22
N SER A 867 -10.36 -41.51 -51.38
CA SER A 867 -10.99 -41.15 -50.11
C SER A 867 -12.28 -40.34 -50.30
N LEU A 868 -12.30 -39.40 -51.24
CA LEU A 868 -13.51 -38.66 -51.60
C LEU A 868 -14.59 -39.60 -52.16
N MET A 869 -14.23 -40.47 -53.11
CA MET A 869 -15.16 -41.41 -53.72
C MET A 869 -15.75 -42.41 -52.72
N LYS A 870 -14.99 -42.77 -51.68
CA LYS A 870 -15.45 -43.65 -50.58
C LYS A 870 -16.45 -42.96 -49.64
N GLU A 871 -16.27 -41.67 -49.37
CA GLU A 871 -17.08 -40.90 -48.39
C GLU A 871 -18.33 -40.24 -48.98
N LEU A 872 -18.37 -40.02 -50.30
CA LEU A 872 -19.53 -39.46 -50.99
C LEU A 872 -20.80 -40.32 -50.86
N PRO A 873 -20.76 -41.66 -51.01
CA PRO A 873 -21.90 -42.53 -50.73
C PRO A 873 -22.44 -42.42 -49.29
N GLY A 874 -23.65 -42.92 -49.05
CA GLY A 874 -24.23 -43.03 -47.71
C GLY A 874 -25.02 -41.80 -47.22
N ARG A 875 -25.07 -41.62 -45.90
CA ARG A 875 -25.91 -40.61 -45.22
C ARG A 875 -25.49 -39.18 -45.57
N LEU A 876 -26.48 -38.29 -45.69
CA LEU A 876 -26.27 -36.85 -45.84
C LEU A 876 -26.12 -36.17 -44.47
N TRP A 877 -25.25 -35.18 -44.42
CA TRP A 877 -24.95 -34.35 -43.25
C TRP A 877 -24.65 -32.91 -43.71
N GLU A 878 -24.74 -31.95 -42.80
CA GLU A 878 -24.56 -30.52 -43.10
C GLU A 878 -23.10 -30.21 -43.49
N GLY A 879 -22.88 -29.71 -44.71
CA GLY A 879 -21.53 -29.48 -45.25
C GLY A 879 -21.00 -30.62 -46.15
N LYS A 880 -21.78 -31.70 -46.36
CA LYS A 880 -21.37 -32.81 -47.25
C LYS A 880 -21.16 -32.36 -48.70
N GLU A 881 -21.78 -31.25 -49.09
CA GLU A 881 -21.59 -30.58 -50.37
C GLU A 881 -20.12 -30.23 -50.64
N GLU A 882 -19.32 -29.98 -49.61
CA GLU A 882 -17.90 -29.64 -49.77
C GLU A 882 -17.09 -30.81 -50.35
N LEU A 883 -17.50 -32.06 -50.10
CA LEU A 883 -16.86 -33.23 -50.73
C LEU A 883 -17.02 -33.21 -52.26
N LEU A 884 -18.15 -32.70 -52.77
CA LEU A 884 -18.41 -32.57 -54.21
C LEU A 884 -17.62 -31.41 -54.81
N ASN A 885 -17.51 -30.29 -54.10
CA ASN A 885 -16.62 -29.20 -54.47
C ASN A 885 -15.15 -29.67 -54.56
N ALA A 886 -14.70 -30.45 -53.56
CA ALA A 886 -13.35 -31.03 -53.54
C ALA A 886 -13.13 -32.01 -54.70
N LEU A 887 -14.10 -32.89 -54.96
CA LEU A 887 -14.02 -33.86 -56.07
C LEU A 887 -13.94 -33.15 -57.42
N SER A 888 -14.80 -32.17 -57.68
CA SER A 888 -14.75 -31.42 -58.93
C SER A 888 -13.45 -30.65 -59.10
N ALA A 889 -12.97 -29.95 -58.06
CA ALA A 889 -11.71 -29.23 -58.11
C ALA A 889 -10.50 -30.15 -58.40
N LEU A 890 -10.48 -31.34 -57.78
CA LEU A 890 -9.46 -32.36 -58.02
C LEU A 890 -9.54 -32.90 -59.46
N CYS A 891 -10.76 -33.18 -59.96
CA CYS A 891 -10.95 -33.64 -61.34
C CYS A 891 -10.47 -32.58 -62.33
N THR A 892 -10.87 -31.32 -62.19
CA THR A 892 -10.43 -30.23 -63.05
C THR A 892 -8.90 -30.11 -63.07
N SER A 893 -8.25 -30.24 -61.92
CA SER A 893 -6.80 -30.08 -61.78
C SER A 893 -5.98 -31.28 -62.24
N CYS A 894 -6.54 -32.51 -62.21
CA CYS A 894 -5.79 -33.76 -62.41
C CYS A 894 -6.43 -34.71 -63.43
N HIS A 895 -7.38 -34.25 -64.25
CA HIS A 895 -8.15 -35.08 -65.19
C HIS A 895 -7.27 -35.96 -66.10
N GLU A 896 -6.20 -35.41 -66.70
CA GLU A 896 -5.29 -36.18 -67.57
C GLU A 896 -4.64 -37.35 -66.81
N LYS A 897 -4.17 -37.09 -65.59
CA LYS A 897 -3.47 -38.10 -64.78
C LYS A 897 -4.43 -39.15 -64.24
N ILE A 898 -5.65 -38.77 -63.85
CA ILE A 898 -6.70 -39.68 -63.43
C ILE A 898 -7.02 -40.67 -64.56
N SER A 899 -7.26 -40.16 -65.77
CA SER A 899 -7.55 -40.99 -66.95
C SER A 899 -6.37 -41.89 -67.34
N ALA A 900 -5.13 -41.39 -67.25
CA ALA A 900 -3.94 -42.17 -67.58
C ALA A 900 -3.65 -43.29 -66.57
N LEU A 901 -3.96 -43.09 -65.28
CA LEU A 901 -3.75 -44.08 -64.23
C LEU A 901 -4.83 -45.17 -64.26
N ASN A 902 -6.09 -44.79 -64.46
CA ASN A 902 -7.21 -45.70 -64.54
C ASN A 902 -8.23 -45.20 -65.58
N PRO A 903 -8.26 -45.80 -66.79
CA PRO A 903 -9.20 -45.41 -67.85
C PRO A 903 -10.68 -45.50 -67.47
N ASP A 904 -11.04 -46.34 -66.49
CA ASP A 904 -12.43 -46.50 -66.02
C ASP A 904 -12.82 -45.48 -64.93
N ALA A 905 -11.84 -44.79 -64.32
CA ALA A 905 -12.09 -43.85 -63.24
C ALA A 905 -13.01 -42.68 -63.63
N PRO A 906 -12.86 -42.03 -64.81
CA PRO A 906 -13.76 -40.96 -65.24
C PRO A 906 -15.23 -41.41 -65.24
N SER A 907 -15.53 -42.60 -65.79
CA SER A 907 -16.89 -43.15 -65.83
C SER A 907 -17.43 -43.49 -64.43
N ALA A 908 -16.57 -44.02 -63.54
CA ALA A 908 -16.94 -44.29 -62.15
C ALA A 908 -17.26 -42.99 -61.36
N ILE A 909 -16.44 -41.94 -61.53
CA ILE A 909 -16.66 -40.62 -60.94
C ILE A 909 -17.98 -40.04 -61.44
N LEU A 910 -18.21 -40.08 -62.76
CA LEU A 910 -19.43 -39.58 -63.37
C LEU A 910 -20.68 -40.27 -62.83
N SER A 911 -20.66 -41.60 -62.73
CA SER A 911 -21.76 -42.40 -62.17
C SER A 911 -22.06 -42.02 -60.71
N LEU A 912 -21.01 -41.86 -59.90
CA LEU A 912 -21.13 -41.47 -58.50
C LEU A 912 -21.75 -40.08 -58.33
N VAL A 913 -21.28 -39.09 -59.11
CA VAL A 913 -21.80 -37.72 -59.06
C VAL A 913 -23.23 -37.65 -59.62
N SER A 914 -23.53 -38.37 -60.69
CA SER A 914 -24.89 -38.50 -61.24
C SER A 914 -25.86 -39.07 -60.20
N SER A 915 -25.44 -40.09 -59.42
CA SER A 915 -26.22 -40.59 -58.29
C SER A 915 -26.44 -39.52 -57.21
N ALA A 916 -25.44 -38.68 -56.93
CA ALA A 916 -25.56 -37.57 -55.98
C ALA A 916 -26.60 -36.51 -56.41
N CYS A 917 -26.76 -36.25 -57.72
CA CYS A 917 -27.78 -35.35 -58.27
C CYS A 917 -29.23 -35.81 -58.02
N THR A 918 -29.46 -37.09 -57.67
CA THR A 918 -30.80 -37.62 -57.36
C THR A 918 -31.23 -37.39 -55.91
N LYS A 919 -30.34 -36.89 -55.04
CA LYS A 919 -30.62 -36.68 -53.62
C LYS A 919 -31.58 -35.51 -53.41
N LYS A 920 -32.37 -35.57 -52.31
CA LYS A 920 -33.42 -34.58 -52.01
C LYS A 920 -32.92 -33.28 -51.38
N ALA A 921 -31.78 -33.29 -50.68
CA ALA A 921 -31.28 -32.12 -49.97
C ALA A 921 -30.78 -31.06 -50.97
N GLN A 922 -31.40 -29.87 -50.97
CA GLN A 922 -31.21 -28.86 -52.01
C GLN A 922 -29.75 -28.40 -52.16
N LYS A 923 -29.10 -27.91 -51.09
CA LYS A 923 -27.71 -27.43 -51.13
C LYS A 923 -26.74 -28.49 -51.66
N TYR A 924 -26.88 -29.72 -51.19
CA TYR A 924 -26.09 -30.87 -51.65
C TYR A 924 -26.35 -31.18 -53.12
N ARG A 925 -27.61 -31.12 -53.55
CA ARG A 925 -28.03 -31.39 -54.92
C ARG A 925 -27.53 -30.34 -55.90
N GLU A 926 -27.57 -29.05 -55.52
CA GLU A 926 -27.00 -27.96 -56.30
C GLU A 926 -25.48 -28.14 -56.49
N ALA A 927 -24.76 -28.45 -55.41
CA ALA A 927 -23.33 -28.75 -55.47
C ALA A 927 -23.04 -30.00 -56.32
N ALA A 928 -23.91 -31.01 -56.30
CA ALA A 928 -23.77 -32.21 -57.13
C ALA A 928 -23.90 -31.89 -58.62
N PHE A 929 -24.86 -31.05 -59.01
CA PHE A 929 -24.97 -30.59 -60.40
C PHE A 929 -23.77 -29.74 -60.81
N CYS A 930 -23.32 -28.81 -59.98
CA CYS A 930 -22.09 -28.05 -60.25
C CYS A 930 -20.89 -28.99 -60.42
N CYS A 931 -20.74 -29.99 -59.55
CA CYS A 931 -19.69 -30.99 -59.65
C CYS A 931 -19.81 -31.81 -60.94
N LEU A 932 -21.01 -32.21 -61.34
CA LEU A 932 -21.27 -32.97 -62.56
C LEU A 932 -20.86 -32.18 -63.80
N GLU A 933 -21.26 -30.91 -63.88
CA GLU A 933 -20.88 -30.00 -64.95
C GLU A 933 -19.35 -29.89 -65.10
N GLN A 934 -18.66 -29.67 -63.97
CA GLN A 934 -17.20 -29.54 -63.96
C GLN A 934 -16.50 -30.85 -64.33
N VAL A 935 -16.97 -32.00 -63.83
CA VAL A 935 -16.44 -33.33 -64.18
C VAL A 935 -16.59 -33.60 -65.69
N ILE A 936 -17.76 -33.30 -66.27
CA ILE A 936 -17.99 -33.50 -67.70
C ILE A 936 -17.01 -32.66 -68.53
N LYS A 937 -16.88 -31.38 -68.18
CA LYS A 937 -15.96 -30.46 -68.87
C LYS A 937 -14.50 -30.87 -68.71
N ALA A 938 -14.08 -31.27 -67.50
CA ALA A 938 -12.70 -31.62 -67.20
C ALA A 938 -12.21 -32.85 -67.97
N PHE A 939 -13.00 -33.92 -68.02
CA PHE A 939 -12.57 -35.14 -68.71
C PHE A 939 -12.78 -35.09 -70.23
N ASN A 940 -13.69 -34.23 -70.72
CA ASN A 940 -13.99 -34.05 -72.14
C ASN A 940 -14.24 -35.39 -72.89
N ASN A 941 -14.88 -36.36 -72.22
CA ASN A 941 -15.14 -37.68 -72.79
C ASN A 941 -16.52 -37.72 -73.47
N PRO A 942 -16.60 -37.99 -74.79
CA PRO A 942 -17.87 -38.04 -75.51
C PRO A 942 -18.88 -39.07 -74.98
N GLU A 943 -18.43 -40.18 -74.40
CA GLU A 943 -19.31 -41.23 -73.87
C GLU A 943 -20.19 -40.73 -72.71
N PHE A 944 -19.75 -39.69 -72.01
CA PHE A 944 -20.47 -39.11 -70.88
C PHE A 944 -21.86 -38.58 -71.25
N PHE A 945 -22.03 -38.16 -72.51
CA PHE A 945 -23.32 -37.71 -73.01
C PHE A 945 -24.39 -38.79 -72.85
N ASN A 946 -24.16 -39.97 -73.42
CA ASN A 946 -25.11 -41.08 -73.40
C ASN A 946 -25.36 -41.63 -71.99
N MET A 947 -24.36 -41.53 -71.11
CA MET A 947 -24.47 -42.01 -69.72
C MET A 947 -25.36 -41.13 -68.84
N VAL A 948 -25.41 -39.81 -69.09
CA VAL A 948 -25.97 -38.84 -68.12
C VAL A 948 -27.14 -38.05 -68.67
N PHE A 949 -27.15 -37.75 -69.97
CA PHE A 949 -28.17 -36.91 -70.60
C PHE A 949 -29.61 -37.43 -70.40
N PRO A 950 -29.91 -38.75 -70.52
CA PRO A 950 -31.26 -39.27 -70.24
C PRO A 950 -31.74 -38.98 -68.81
N SER A 951 -30.85 -39.13 -67.82
CA SER A 951 -31.17 -38.84 -66.42
C SER A 951 -31.36 -37.34 -66.16
N LEU A 952 -30.58 -36.48 -66.81
CA LEU A 952 -30.77 -35.02 -66.74
C LEU A 952 -32.11 -34.57 -67.32
N LEU A 953 -32.56 -35.20 -68.42
CA LEU A 953 -33.88 -34.94 -69.01
C LEU A 953 -35.01 -35.29 -68.05
N GLU A 954 -34.95 -36.47 -67.43
CA GLU A 954 -35.94 -36.90 -66.43
C GLU A 954 -35.96 -35.95 -65.23
N MET A 955 -34.78 -35.59 -64.72
CA MET A 955 -34.64 -34.63 -63.62
C MET A 955 -35.20 -33.26 -63.99
N GLY A 956 -34.89 -32.72 -65.18
CA GLY A 956 -35.43 -31.45 -65.66
C GLY A 956 -36.95 -31.47 -65.81
N LYS A 957 -37.52 -32.55 -66.35
CA LYS A 957 -38.98 -32.71 -66.48
C LYS A 957 -39.67 -32.84 -65.11
N SER A 958 -39.02 -33.48 -64.13
CA SER A 958 -39.56 -33.65 -62.77
C SER A 958 -39.63 -32.36 -61.94
N LEU A 959 -38.90 -31.32 -62.34
CA LEU A 959 -38.86 -30.00 -61.68
C LEU A 959 -39.97 -29.06 -62.15
N ALA A 960 -41.02 -29.59 -62.79
CA ALA A 960 -42.18 -28.82 -63.21
C ALA A 960 -42.91 -28.22 -62.00
N PRO A 961 -43.24 -26.91 -61.99
CA PRO A 961 -44.03 -26.33 -60.93
C PRO A 961 -45.45 -26.93 -60.94
N THR A 962 -45.78 -27.73 -59.93
CA THR A 962 -47.11 -28.29 -59.74
C THR A 962 -48.11 -27.18 -59.42
N LYS A 963 -49.05 -26.93 -60.33
CA LYS A 963 -50.28 -26.18 -60.04
C LYS A 963 -51.23 -27.05 -59.21
N SER A 964 -51.09 -27.09 -57.88
CA SER A 964 -52.18 -27.51 -57.00
C SER A 964 -52.01 -26.97 -55.59
N GLY A 965 -52.97 -26.15 -55.15
CA GLY A 965 -53.04 -25.67 -53.78
C GLY A 965 -53.49 -26.76 -52.81
N GLN A 966 -52.88 -26.77 -51.63
CA GLN A 966 -53.57 -26.94 -50.35
C GLN A 966 -52.62 -26.43 -49.25
N ILE A 967 -53.06 -25.39 -48.56
CA ILE A 967 -52.38 -24.80 -47.40
C ILE A 967 -52.57 -25.76 -46.22
N SER A 968 -51.52 -26.46 -45.80
CA SER A 968 -51.44 -27.06 -44.48
C SER A 968 -50.59 -26.17 -43.58
N LEU A 969 -51.25 -25.51 -42.61
CA LEU A 969 -50.63 -24.73 -41.55
C LEU A 969 -49.83 -25.64 -40.61
N ALA A 970 -48.50 -25.46 -40.56
CA ALA A 970 -47.70 -25.65 -39.34
C ALA A 970 -46.27 -25.06 -39.47
N SER A 971 -45.91 -24.34 -38.40
CA SER A 971 -44.60 -23.86 -37.91
C SER A 971 -43.82 -22.78 -38.68
N ASP A 972 -43.64 -21.66 -37.96
CA ASP A 972 -42.69 -20.57 -38.18
C ASP A 972 -41.26 -21.07 -38.47
N ASP A 973 -40.75 -20.74 -39.65
CA ASP A 973 -39.37 -20.33 -39.86
C ASP A 973 -39.29 -19.43 -41.10
N LYS A 974 -38.30 -18.53 -41.10
CA LYS A 974 -38.16 -17.35 -41.98
C LYS A 974 -38.46 -17.59 -43.46
N ALA A 975 -39.14 -16.61 -44.05
CA ALA A 975 -39.57 -16.54 -45.44
C ALA A 975 -38.44 -16.80 -46.45
N ASP A 976 -38.45 -17.98 -47.06
CA ASP A 976 -37.95 -18.25 -48.41
C ASP A 976 -39.15 -18.61 -49.28
N GLU A 977 -39.31 -17.93 -50.42
CA GLU A 977 -40.40 -18.21 -51.38
C GLU A 977 -40.31 -19.66 -51.89
N PRO A 978 -41.39 -20.47 -51.84
CA PRO A 978 -41.38 -21.89 -52.23
C PRO A 978 -41.01 -22.19 -53.69
N GLY A 979 -40.94 -21.18 -54.56
CA GLY A 979 -40.67 -21.32 -56.00
C GLY A 979 -39.23 -21.07 -56.45
N SER A 980 -38.36 -20.48 -55.62
CA SER A 980 -36.99 -20.09 -56.05
C SER A 980 -36.04 -21.29 -56.13
N SER A 981 -36.25 -22.32 -55.30
CA SER A 981 -35.38 -23.49 -55.16
C SER A 981 -35.42 -24.45 -56.36
N GLN A 982 -36.62 -24.73 -56.89
CA GLN A 982 -36.77 -25.65 -58.03
C GLN A 982 -36.22 -25.03 -59.32
N ALA A 983 -36.39 -23.72 -59.50
CA ALA A 983 -35.83 -23.01 -60.64
C ALA A 983 -34.30 -22.97 -60.62
N ALA A 984 -33.68 -22.73 -59.45
CA ALA A 984 -32.24 -22.79 -59.29
C ALA A 984 -31.66 -24.17 -59.66
N LEU A 985 -32.35 -25.26 -59.26
CA LEU A 985 -31.96 -26.61 -59.66
C LEU A 985 -32.08 -26.84 -61.17
N HIS A 986 -33.17 -26.37 -61.79
CA HIS A 986 -33.38 -26.52 -63.24
C HIS A 986 -32.34 -25.73 -64.05
N GLU A 987 -31.93 -24.57 -63.55
CA GLU A 987 -30.80 -23.81 -64.09
C GLU A 987 -29.51 -24.66 -64.11
N LYS A 988 -29.18 -25.33 -63.01
CA LYS A 988 -28.00 -26.21 -62.93
C LYS A 988 -28.10 -27.45 -63.82
N VAL A 989 -29.31 -28.01 -63.98
CA VAL A 989 -29.56 -29.10 -64.93
C VAL A 989 -29.23 -28.64 -66.36
N LEU A 990 -29.66 -27.45 -66.76
CA LEU A 990 -29.34 -26.88 -68.08
C LEU A 990 -27.83 -26.61 -68.25
N SER A 991 -27.14 -26.20 -67.20
CA SER A 991 -25.66 -26.08 -67.23
C SER A 991 -24.99 -27.43 -67.46
N CYS A 992 -25.46 -28.50 -66.79
CA CYS A 992 -24.97 -29.87 -67.04
C CYS A 992 -25.29 -30.34 -68.47
N VAL A 993 -26.49 -30.05 -68.98
CA VAL A 993 -26.87 -30.35 -70.38
C VAL A 993 -25.96 -29.62 -71.36
N THR A 994 -25.63 -28.36 -71.09
CA THR A 994 -24.68 -27.58 -71.89
C THR A 994 -23.31 -28.26 -71.91
N ALA A 995 -22.81 -28.71 -70.74
CA ALA A 995 -21.56 -29.46 -70.66
C ALA A 995 -21.63 -30.81 -71.42
N CYS A 996 -22.76 -31.52 -71.33
CA CYS A 996 -23.00 -32.75 -72.09
C CYS A 996 -22.93 -32.49 -73.60
N ILE A 997 -23.55 -31.42 -74.11
CA ILE A 997 -23.51 -31.04 -75.54
C ILE A 997 -22.07 -30.76 -75.99
N HIS A 998 -21.30 -30.07 -75.14
CA HIS A 998 -19.91 -29.72 -75.43
C HIS A 998 -19.07 -30.97 -75.76
N VAL A 999 -19.22 -32.04 -74.97
CA VAL A 999 -18.45 -33.28 -75.13
C VAL A 999 -19.07 -34.27 -76.12
N ALA A 1000 -20.38 -34.20 -76.36
CA ALA A 1000 -21.12 -35.18 -77.16
C ALA A 1000 -20.59 -35.35 -78.59
N SER A 1001 -20.74 -36.56 -79.14
CA SER A 1001 -20.58 -36.77 -80.57
C SER A 1001 -21.81 -36.23 -81.32
N ILE A 1002 -21.61 -35.80 -82.57
CA ILE A 1002 -22.71 -35.30 -83.40
C ILE A 1002 -23.81 -36.36 -83.62
N ARG A 1003 -23.42 -37.64 -83.70
CA ARG A 1003 -24.35 -38.76 -83.87
C ARG A 1003 -25.30 -38.87 -82.67
N ASP A 1004 -24.76 -38.82 -81.46
CA ASP A 1004 -25.56 -38.95 -80.24
C ASP A 1004 -26.53 -37.77 -80.06
N ILE A 1005 -26.10 -36.56 -80.47
CA ILE A 1005 -26.97 -35.37 -80.49
C ILE A 1005 -28.18 -35.58 -81.42
N LEU A 1006 -27.95 -36.11 -82.63
CA LEU A 1006 -29.02 -36.35 -83.60
C LEU A 1006 -30.00 -37.43 -83.13
N GLU A 1007 -29.53 -38.47 -82.44
CA GLU A 1007 -30.40 -39.50 -81.85
C GLU A 1007 -31.33 -38.92 -80.77
N GLN A 1008 -30.96 -37.78 -80.17
CA GLN A 1008 -31.70 -37.11 -79.10
C GLN A 1008 -32.42 -35.81 -79.52
N GLN A 1009 -32.56 -35.54 -80.83
CA GLN A 1009 -33.10 -34.29 -81.39
C GLN A 1009 -34.42 -33.82 -80.73
N ARG A 1010 -35.41 -34.71 -80.61
CA ARG A 1010 -36.72 -34.39 -80.03
C ARG A 1010 -36.61 -34.03 -78.55
N ASN A 1011 -35.75 -34.73 -77.81
CA ASN A 1011 -35.58 -34.50 -76.38
C ASN A 1011 -34.95 -33.14 -76.09
N PHE A 1012 -34.04 -32.65 -76.94
CA PHE A 1012 -33.51 -31.29 -76.82
C PHE A 1012 -34.58 -30.23 -77.07
N ILE A 1013 -35.38 -30.38 -78.13
CA ILE A 1013 -36.47 -29.46 -78.45
C ILE A 1013 -37.47 -29.41 -77.29
N ASP A 1014 -37.91 -30.57 -76.80
CA ASP A 1014 -38.84 -30.66 -75.68
C ASP A 1014 -38.29 -30.00 -74.41
N LEU A 1015 -37.02 -30.23 -74.08
CA LEU A 1015 -36.36 -29.64 -72.92
C LEU A 1015 -36.29 -28.11 -73.02
N TYR A 1016 -35.92 -27.58 -74.20
CA TYR A 1016 -35.83 -26.14 -74.40
C TYR A 1016 -37.20 -25.46 -74.40
N LEU A 1017 -38.19 -26.02 -75.09
CA LEU A 1017 -39.57 -25.52 -75.02
C LEU A 1017 -40.09 -25.48 -73.59
N PHE A 1018 -39.84 -26.56 -72.83
CA PHE A 1018 -40.21 -26.63 -71.43
C PHE A 1018 -39.50 -25.55 -70.60
N SER A 1019 -38.20 -25.35 -70.81
CA SER A 1019 -37.39 -24.36 -70.06
C SER A 1019 -37.71 -22.91 -70.42
N LEU A 1020 -38.18 -22.64 -71.65
CA LEU A 1020 -38.58 -21.32 -72.13
C LEU A 1020 -40.02 -20.95 -71.76
N SER A 1021 -40.79 -21.91 -71.23
CA SER A 1021 -42.17 -21.71 -70.81
C SER A 1021 -42.32 -20.56 -69.81
N PRO A 1022 -43.49 -19.90 -69.73
CA PRO A 1022 -43.73 -18.80 -68.80
C PRO A 1022 -43.61 -19.19 -67.31
N SER A 1023 -43.63 -20.48 -66.98
CA SER A 1023 -43.59 -20.97 -65.60
C SER A 1023 -42.21 -20.92 -64.95
N PHE A 1024 -41.13 -20.74 -65.72
CA PHE A 1024 -39.77 -20.61 -65.18
C PHE A 1024 -39.30 -19.16 -65.14
N PRO A 1025 -38.49 -18.79 -64.12
CA PRO A 1025 -37.93 -17.45 -64.01
C PRO A 1025 -36.87 -17.20 -65.09
N TRP A 1026 -36.49 -15.93 -65.21
CA TRP A 1026 -35.58 -15.46 -66.25
C TRP A 1026 -34.17 -16.09 -66.21
N THR A 1027 -33.69 -16.53 -65.05
CA THR A 1027 -32.36 -17.16 -64.91
C THR A 1027 -32.29 -18.50 -65.65
N VAL A 1028 -33.33 -19.32 -65.50
CA VAL A 1028 -33.50 -20.58 -66.26
C VAL A 1028 -33.52 -20.32 -67.77
N LYS A 1029 -34.21 -19.25 -68.21
CA LYS A 1029 -34.27 -18.88 -69.62
C LYS A 1029 -32.91 -18.52 -70.18
N ILE A 1030 -32.09 -17.78 -69.43
CA ILE A 1030 -30.70 -17.48 -69.82
C ILE A 1030 -29.87 -18.75 -69.96
N SER A 1031 -29.97 -19.69 -69.01
CA SER A 1031 -29.25 -20.97 -69.13
C SER A 1031 -29.73 -21.80 -70.33
N ALA A 1032 -31.03 -21.76 -70.65
CA ALA A 1032 -31.57 -22.39 -71.85
C ALA A 1032 -31.00 -21.74 -73.12
N PHE A 1033 -30.93 -20.41 -73.18
CA PHE A 1033 -30.31 -19.68 -74.31
C PHE A 1033 -28.84 -20.07 -74.50
N SER A 1034 -28.08 -20.17 -73.41
CA SER A 1034 -26.68 -20.60 -73.47
C SER A 1034 -26.55 -22.03 -74.00
N SER A 1035 -27.40 -22.94 -73.52
CA SER A 1035 -27.42 -24.34 -73.97
C SER A 1035 -27.79 -24.47 -75.46
N ILE A 1036 -28.76 -23.67 -75.94
CA ILE A 1036 -29.13 -23.61 -77.35
C ILE A 1036 -27.97 -23.10 -78.20
N LYS A 1037 -27.28 -22.03 -77.76
CA LYS A 1037 -26.10 -21.49 -78.46
C LYS A 1037 -24.98 -22.54 -78.55
N GLU A 1038 -24.72 -23.29 -77.48
CA GLU A 1038 -23.72 -24.37 -77.49
C GLU A 1038 -24.12 -25.48 -78.48
N LEU A 1039 -25.40 -25.87 -78.50
CA LEU A 1039 -25.92 -26.83 -79.48
C LEU A 1039 -25.73 -26.32 -80.92
N CYS A 1040 -26.11 -25.07 -81.18
CA CYS A 1040 -25.91 -24.43 -82.48
C CYS A 1040 -24.43 -24.44 -82.90
N SER A 1041 -23.51 -24.12 -81.99
CA SER A 1041 -22.07 -24.16 -82.24
C SER A 1041 -21.56 -25.56 -82.61
N LYS A 1042 -22.04 -26.59 -81.88
CA LYS A 1042 -21.68 -27.99 -82.11
C LYS A 1042 -22.22 -28.52 -83.45
N LEU A 1043 -23.45 -28.16 -83.80
CA LEU A 1043 -24.04 -28.46 -85.11
C LEU A 1043 -23.26 -27.75 -86.23
N HIS A 1044 -22.91 -26.47 -86.05
CA HIS A 1044 -22.16 -25.68 -87.02
C HIS A 1044 -20.79 -26.27 -87.36
N SER A 1045 -19.99 -26.54 -86.32
CA SER A 1045 -18.65 -27.12 -86.47
C SER A 1045 -18.70 -28.49 -87.18
N SER A 1046 -19.77 -29.26 -86.94
CA SER A 1046 -19.98 -30.55 -87.60
C SER A 1046 -20.35 -30.39 -89.08
N ILE A 1047 -21.19 -29.41 -89.44
CA ILE A 1047 -21.56 -29.12 -90.85
C ILE A 1047 -20.31 -28.78 -91.68
N ASN A 1048 -19.37 -28.03 -91.10
CA ASN A 1048 -18.15 -27.60 -91.80
C ASN A 1048 -17.09 -28.70 -91.93
N ASN A 1049 -17.10 -29.69 -91.04
CA ASN A 1049 -16.08 -30.75 -90.99
C ASN A 1049 -16.48 -32.05 -91.70
N LEU A 1050 -17.75 -32.24 -92.06
CA LEU A 1050 -18.26 -33.47 -92.69
C LEU A 1050 -18.19 -33.40 -94.23
N GLN A 1051 -17.48 -34.36 -94.85
CA GLN A 1051 -17.47 -34.56 -96.31
C GLN A 1051 -18.62 -35.46 -96.81
N ASP A 1052 -19.26 -36.22 -95.91
CA ASP A 1052 -20.32 -37.18 -96.22
C ASP A 1052 -21.71 -36.54 -96.27
N SER A 1053 -22.54 -36.93 -97.25
CA SER A 1053 -23.82 -36.27 -97.54
C SER A 1053 -24.96 -36.64 -96.58
N SER A 1054 -25.00 -37.88 -96.06
CA SER A 1054 -26.12 -38.35 -95.23
C SER A 1054 -26.21 -37.72 -93.83
N PRO A 1055 -25.13 -37.60 -93.02
CA PRO A 1055 -25.23 -36.94 -91.71
C PRO A 1055 -25.51 -35.44 -91.85
N ARG A 1056 -25.06 -34.83 -92.95
CA ARG A 1056 -25.31 -33.41 -93.25
C ARG A 1056 -26.80 -33.13 -93.44
N THR A 1057 -27.54 -34.01 -94.14
CA THR A 1057 -29.00 -33.88 -94.30
C THR A 1057 -29.74 -33.97 -92.96
N SER A 1058 -29.36 -34.90 -92.08
CA SER A 1058 -29.97 -35.02 -90.74
C SER A 1058 -29.68 -33.81 -89.85
N ILE A 1059 -28.46 -33.25 -89.90
CA ILE A 1059 -28.12 -32.03 -89.17
C ILE A 1059 -28.93 -30.84 -89.70
N THR A 1060 -29.04 -30.67 -91.02
CA THR A 1060 -29.84 -29.59 -91.63
C THR A 1060 -31.31 -29.69 -91.22
N ALA A 1061 -31.90 -30.90 -91.24
CA ALA A 1061 -33.27 -31.11 -90.80
C ALA A 1061 -33.46 -30.71 -89.31
N PHE A 1062 -32.52 -31.08 -88.45
CA PHE A 1062 -32.58 -30.72 -87.03
C PHE A 1062 -32.39 -29.22 -86.79
N VAL A 1063 -31.48 -28.55 -87.51
CA VAL A 1063 -31.28 -27.09 -87.44
C VAL A 1063 -32.56 -26.35 -87.86
N HIS A 1064 -33.24 -26.82 -88.91
CA HIS A 1064 -34.52 -26.25 -89.35
C HIS A 1064 -35.57 -26.43 -88.26
N GLU A 1065 -35.72 -27.64 -87.72
CA GLU A 1065 -36.68 -27.93 -86.65
C GLU A 1065 -36.43 -27.04 -85.42
N LEU A 1066 -35.17 -26.93 -84.96
CA LEU A 1066 -34.79 -26.03 -83.86
C LEU A 1066 -35.16 -24.57 -84.15
N PHE A 1067 -34.86 -24.08 -85.36
CA PHE A 1067 -35.12 -22.71 -85.75
C PHE A 1067 -36.63 -22.40 -85.77
N TYR A 1068 -37.43 -23.26 -86.40
CA TYR A 1068 -38.88 -23.07 -86.47
C TYR A 1068 -39.57 -23.19 -85.11
N THR A 1069 -39.11 -24.12 -84.27
CA THR A 1069 -39.78 -24.42 -82.99
C THR A 1069 -39.38 -23.45 -81.87
N LEU A 1070 -38.11 -23.04 -81.78
CA LEU A 1070 -37.63 -22.22 -80.66
C LEU A 1070 -37.76 -20.72 -80.90
N THR A 1071 -37.71 -20.25 -82.15
CA THR A 1071 -37.77 -18.81 -82.47
C THR A 1071 -39.05 -18.12 -81.94
N PRO A 1072 -40.26 -18.67 -82.11
CA PRO A 1072 -41.47 -18.05 -81.55
C PRO A 1072 -41.42 -17.90 -80.02
N GLU A 1073 -40.93 -18.92 -79.30
CA GLU A 1073 -40.82 -18.85 -77.83
C GLU A 1073 -39.72 -17.88 -77.37
N LEU A 1074 -38.63 -17.72 -78.14
CA LEU A 1074 -37.60 -16.69 -77.90
C LEU A 1074 -38.17 -15.26 -78.02
N LEU A 1075 -38.93 -14.99 -79.09
CA LEU A 1075 -39.59 -13.69 -79.30
C LEU A 1075 -40.61 -13.39 -78.18
N LYS A 1076 -41.36 -14.42 -77.75
CA LYS A 1076 -42.26 -14.31 -76.61
C LYS A 1076 -41.52 -14.02 -75.30
N CYS A 1077 -40.31 -14.57 -75.09
CA CYS A 1077 -39.48 -14.22 -73.94
C CYS A 1077 -39.06 -12.74 -73.96
N LEU A 1078 -38.66 -12.21 -75.12
CA LEU A 1078 -38.33 -10.79 -75.33
C LEU A 1078 -39.51 -9.85 -75.05
N ARG A 1079 -40.74 -10.28 -75.31
CA ARG A 1079 -41.96 -9.49 -75.00
C ARG A 1079 -42.34 -9.54 -73.53
N THR A 1080 -42.12 -10.67 -72.87
CA THR A 1080 -42.68 -10.96 -71.54
C THR A 1080 -41.73 -10.61 -70.39
N VAL A 1081 -40.41 -10.76 -70.56
CA VAL A 1081 -39.43 -10.64 -69.47
C VAL A 1081 -38.76 -9.28 -69.46
N LYS A 1082 -39.14 -8.36 -68.56
CA LYS A 1082 -38.62 -6.98 -68.53
C LYS A 1082 -37.20 -6.82 -67.93
N ILE A 1083 -36.24 -7.63 -68.35
CA ILE A 1083 -34.84 -7.59 -67.86
C ILE A 1083 -33.89 -7.48 -69.06
N GLY A 1084 -33.11 -6.39 -69.12
CA GLY A 1084 -32.26 -6.08 -70.28
C GLY A 1084 -31.21 -7.15 -70.62
N GLN A 1085 -30.63 -7.82 -69.61
CA GLN A 1085 -29.69 -8.93 -69.83
C GLN A 1085 -30.35 -10.12 -70.55
N VAL A 1086 -31.61 -10.42 -70.21
CA VAL A 1086 -32.37 -11.51 -70.85
C VAL A 1086 -32.64 -11.15 -72.31
N HIS A 1087 -32.97 -9.89 -72.59
CA HIS A 1087 -33.19 -9.43 -73.96
C HIS A 1087 -31.94 -9.58 -74.82
N ILE A 1088 -30.78 -9.19 -74.30
CA ILE A 1088 -29.49 -9.37 -75.01
C ILE A 1088 -29.22 -10.85 -75.25
N ALA A 1089 -29.30 -11.69 -74.21
CA ALA A 1089 -29.03 -13.13 -74.33
C ALA A 1089 -30.01 -13.84 -75.28
N ALA A 1090 -31.30 -13.48 -75.25
CA ALA A 1090 -32.31 -14.01 -76.17
C ALA A 1090 -32.04 -13.57 -77.62
N ALA A 1091 -31.69 -12.30 -77.84
CA ALA A 1091 -31.35 -11.79 -79.16
C ALA A 1091 -30.06 -12.41 -79.72
N GLU A 1092 -29.04 -12.66 -78.89
CA GLU A 1092 -27.85 -13.42 -79.28
C GLU A 1092 -28.17 -14.87 -79.64
N CYS A 1093 -29.04 -15.51 -78.86
CA CYS A 1093 -29.50 -16.87 -79.13
C CYS A 1093 -30.27 -16.95 -80.45
N LEU A 1094 -31.16 -15.99 -80.70
CA LEU A 1094 -31.89 -15.87 -81.96
C LEU A 1094 -30.93 -15.67 -83.15
N LEU A 1095 -29.94 -14.79 -83.00
CA LEU A 1095 -28.93 -14.58 -84.04
C LEU A 1095 -28.11 -15.84 -84.31
N SER A 1096 -27.75 -16.59 -83.26
CA SER A 1096 -27.05 -17.88 -83.40
C SER A 1096 -27.88 -18.90 -84.18
N LEU A 1097 -29.16 -19.07 -83.83
CA LEU A 1097 -30.10 -19.93 -84.55
C LEU A 1097 -30.29 -19.47 -86.00
N THR A 1098 -30.43 -18.16 -86.23
CA THR A 1098 -30.57 -17.56 -87.56
C THR A 1098 -29.34 -17.84 -88.43
N ASN A 1099 -28.13 -17.66 -87.87
CA ASN A 1099 -26.88 -17.96 -88.58
C ASN A 1099 -26.74 -19.46 -88.90
N GLN A 1100 -27.21 -20.36 -88.02
CA GLN A 1100 -27.20 -21.79 -88.31
C GLN A 1100 -28.19 -22.15 -89.41
N TYR A 1101 -29.40 -21.59 -89.36
CA TYR A 1101 -30.42 -21.78 -90.38
C TYR A 1101 -29.93 -21.32 -91.76
N THR A 1102 -29.24 -20.18 -91.85
CA THR A 1102 -28.69 -19.67 -93.12
C THR A 1102 -27.45 -20.43 -93.61
N ALA A 1103 -26.67 -21.04 -92.72
CA ALA A 1103 -25.55 -21.90 -93.11
C ALA A 1103 -25.99 -23.20 -93.82
N SER A 1104 -27.25 -23.60 -93.66
CA SER A 1104 -27.86 -24.74 -94.35
C SER A 1104 -29.28 -24.40 -94.81
N PRO A 1105 -29.44 -23.59 -95.87
CA PRO A 1105 -30.74 -23.08 -96.28
C PRO A 1105 -31.65 -24.20 -96.84
N PRO A 1106 -32.98 -24.11 -96.66
CA PRO A 1106 -33.92 -25.09 -97.22
C PRO A 1106 -33.91 -25.06 -98.76
N ALA A 1107 -34.15 -26.23 -99.36
CA ALA A 1107 -34.22 -26.38 -100.82
C ALA A 1107 -35.46 -25.72 -101.46
N GLN A 1108 -36.47 -25.36 -100.66
CA GLN A 1108 -37.67 -24.63 -101.07
C GLN A 1108 -37.93 -23.47 -100.10
N GLY A 1109 -38.29 -22.31 -100.65
CA GLY A 1109 -38.67 -21.14 -99.87
C GLY A 1109 -39.84 -21.47 -98.93
N THR A 1110 -39.60 -21.42 -97.63
CA THR A 1110 -40.57 -21.79 -96.61
C THR A 1110 -40.96 -20.52 -95.85
N ASP A 1111 -42.25 -20.19 -95.81
CA ASP A 1111 -42.74 -18.95 -95.17
C ASP A 1111 -42.49 -18.97 -93.66
N LEU A 1112 -41.99 -17.86 -93.11
CA LEU A 1112 -41.58 -17.73 -91.72
C LEU A 1112 -42.68 -16.98 -90.93
N PRO A 1113 -43.55 -17.67 -90.18
CA PRO A 1113 -44.77 -17.08 -89.60
C PRO A 1113 -44.50 -16.03 -88.51
N PHE A 1114 -43.28 -15.98 -87.99
CA PHE A 1114 -42.87 -15.04 -86.92
C PHE A 1114 -42.15 -13.78 -87.44
N MET A 1115 -41.99 -13.60 -88.76
CA MET A 1115 -41.25 -12.45 -89.31
C MET A 1115 -41.89 -11.10 -88.94
N THR A 1116 -43.21 -11.01 -88.94
CA THR A 1116 -43.92 -9.80 -88.49
C THR A 1116 -43.65 -9.52 -87.01
N GLU A 1117 -43.63 -10.56 -86.17
CA GLU A 1117 -43.36 -10.43 -84.74
C GLU A 1117 -41.91 -9.96 -84.45
N LEU A 1118 -40.94 -10.40 -85.27
CA LEU A 1118 -39.55 -9.96 -85.19
C LEU A 1118 -39.36 -8.49 -85.56
N VAL A 1119 -40.08 -7.99 -86.58
CA VAL A 1119 -40.06 -6.58 -86.99
C VAL A 1119 -40.61 -5.69 -85.89
N ASP A 1120 -41.79 -6.04 -85.36
CA ASP A 1120 -42.42 -5.30 -84.25
C ASP A 1120 -41.48 -5.20 -83.04
N LEU A 1121 -40.80 -6.31 -82.71
CA LEU A 1121 -39.83 -6.34 -81.61
C LEU A 1121 -38.61 -5.46 -81.87
N CYS A 1122 -38.10 -5.40 -83.10
CA CYS A 1122 -36.99 -4.51 -83.46
C CYS A 1122 -37.33 -3.02 -83.24
N GLU A 1123 -38.61 -2.64 -83.38
CA GLU A 1123 -39.06 -1.27 -83.16
C GLU A 1123 -39.22 -0.95 -81.67
N VAL A 1124 -39.86 -1.86 -80.93
CA VAL A 1124 -40.26 -1.68 -79.52
C VAL A 1124 -39.13 -1.99 -78.52
N GLU A 1125 -38.09 -2.72 -78.92
CA GLU A 1125 -36.94 -3.05 -78.07
C GLU A 1125 -36.23 -1.77 -77.55
N LYS A 1126 -35.95 -1.75 -76.25
CA LYS A 1126 -35.35 -0.61 -75.53
C LYS A 1126 -33.84 -0.77 -75.34
N SER A 1127 -33.33 -2.00 -75.30
CA SER A 1127 -31.89 -2.26 -75.23
C SER A 1127 -31.26 -2.08 -76.61
N GLU A 1128 -30.42 -1.05 -76.79
CA GLU A 1128 -29.76 -0.77 -78.07
C GLU A 1128 -28.93 -1.97 -78.58
N GLN A 1129 -28.28 -2.70 -77.68
CA GLN A 1129 -27.54 -3.91 -78.02
C GLN A 1129 -28.46 -5.04 -78.51
N ALA A 1130 -29.54 -5.33 -77.78
CA ALA A 1130 -30.50 -6.35 -78.18
C ALA A 1130 -31.17 -5.96 -79.51
N LYS A 1131 -31.57 -4.69 -79.66
CA LYS A 1131 -32.15 -4.12 -80.87
C LYS A 1131 -31.23 -4.28 -82.08
N SER A 1132 -29.92 -4.03 -81.92
CA SER A 1132 -28.93 -4.26 -82.97
C SER A 1132 -28.84 -5.73 -83.39
N LEU A 1133 -28.85 -6.66 -82.43
CA LEU A 1133 -28.80 -8.11 -82.69
C LEU A 1133 -30.08 -8.64 -83.37
N LEU A 1134 -31.25 -8.14 -82.96
CA LEU A 1134 -32.53 -8.47 -83.58
C LEU A 1134 -32.60 -7.97 -85.02
N LYS A 1135 -32.17 -6.72 -85.27
CA LYS A 1135 -32.07 -6.18 -86.64
C LYS A 1135 -31.14 -7.01 -87.52
N LYS A 1136 -29.97 -7.41 -87.01
CA LYS A 1136 -29.07 -8.32 -87.74
C LYS A 1136 -29.75 -9.64 -88.10
N SER A 1137 -30.50 -10.22 -87.17
CA SER A 1137 -31.24 -11.46 -87.42
C SER A 1137 -32.31 -11.26 -88.50
N PHE A 1138 -33.06 -10.16 -88.43
CA PHE A 1138 -34.05 -9.77 -89.45
C PHE A 1138 -33.41 -9.58 -90.83
N ASP A 1139 -32.33 -8.80 -90.92
CA ASP A 1139 -31.64 -8.50 -92.18
C ASP A 1139 -31.08 -9.76 -92.84
N ILE A 1140 -30.66 -10.75 -92.04
CA ILE A 1140 -30.17 -12.05 -92.52
C ILE A 1140 -31.33 -12.89 -93.09
N LEU A 1141 -32.46 -12.97 -92.38
CA LEU A 1141 -33.63 -13.73 -92.82
C LEU A 1141 -34.33 -13.08 -94.02
N HIS A 1142 -34.39 -11.75 -94.07
CA HIS A 1142 -34.95 -11.00 -95.19
C HIS A 1142 -34.15 -11.25 -96.47
N ARG A 1143 -32.82 -11.14 -96.40
CA ARG A 1143 -31.94 -11.45 -97.53
C ARG A 1143 -32.05 -12.90 -97.99
N LEU A 1144 -32.16 -13.84 -97.05
CA LEU A 1144 -32.36 -15.25 -97.39
C LEU A 1144 -33.67 -15.46 -98.16
N LYS A 1145 -34.76 -14.79 -97.74
CA LYS A 1145 -36.06 -14.85 -98.43
C LYS A 1145 -35.97 -14.30 -99.85
N GLU A 1146 -35.33 -13.14 -100.04
CA GLU A 1146 -35.07 -12.56 -101.36
C GLU A 1146 -34.24 -13.51 -102.24
N ASP A 1147 -33.16 -14.11 -101.71
CA ASP A 1147 -32.30 -15.04 -102.44
C ASP A 1147 -33.00 -16.37 -102.81
N THR A 1148 -33.94 -16.85 -102.01
CA THR A 1148 -34.75 -18.07 -102.32
C THR A 1148 -35.91 -17.81 -103.26
N GLU A 1149 -36.45 -16.58 -103.32
CA GLU A 1149 -37.46 -16.17 -104.31
C GLU A 1149 -36.83 -15.88 -105.69
N LEU A 1150 -35.50 -15.70 -105.77
CA LEU A 1150 -34.73 -15.38 -106.99
C LEU A 1150 -34.05 -16.58 -107.69
N LYS A 1151 -34.12 -17.80 -107.15
CA LYS A 1151 -33.61 -19.03 -107.80
C LYS A 1151 -34.76 -19.93 -108.27
N PRO A 1152 -34.85 -20.27 -109.58
CA PRO A 1152 -35.87 -21.19 -110.10
C PRO A 1152 -35.67 -22.63 -109.64
#